data_AF-A0A4P2QT35-F1
#
_entry.id   AF-A0A4P2QT35-F1
#
_cell.length_a   1.000
_cell.length_b   1.000
_cell.length_c   1.000
_cell.angle_alpha   90.00
_cell.angle_beta   90.00
_cell.angle_gamma   90.00
#
_symmetry.space_group_name_H-M   'P 1'
#
loop_
_entity.id
_entity.type
_entity.pdbx_description
1 polymer ?
#
loop_
_entity_poly.entity_id
_entity_poly.type
_entity_poly.pdbx_seq_one_letter_code
_entity_poly.pdbx_strand_id
1 'polypeptide(L)'
;MRTALPNPASRAPLAALAALAAIAAEAACARPHAPPPVEPPKAAEPAPTAAQAAPSAPPFGQIPRLDFNRIAVELDLPLFWIADRNGSGAVEPDEVAALWHHTKAPAWVAAGAFTPEFTSAYAAMLKIKAEGHPRAGLDEAEQRRRDAVLAELAAGRPSLLRSDFRGASAEDRAIVGHLLKVAELIDQIHAKQLGSAGMADAIPADDPASRALFWRNQGPWCEQPKTRNDPNCSALPSKPPRVTGAYPARIQQDKKFCAALEARRDQQALLSPFTLVVEEGGALKAVPYSEAYKPEMEAVSRELKAAAEAIQSPTEAAFKAYLLAASQAFLDNRWELADEPWSKMNAESSAWYLRVGPDETYWEPCSRKAGFHVSFARINQESLAWQKKLDPAKADMEAAFAKLAGAPYKERKVAFHLPDFIDIVVNAGDSRAATGGTAGQSLPNWGRVATEGRGRTVAMVNLFDDDDSRAALREAAASLLCKATMESVSLERPVATLGTVLHEAAHNLGPTQNYKVKGKTDNEIFGGPLATMLEEFKAQTGALFFTGWLAERGVIDPALARMAETREVIWALGQVGQGMYTAGGEPRPYGQLAAIQLGSLLDAGALGFYRGEVAANGADKGCFSIQADKLPAAAEALARTVLGIKARGDKAAAQRLRDDYVEKEGAWKALRGVIEERMQRMPLGSAVYAIEL
;
A
#
# COMPACT_ATOMS: atom_id res chain seq x y z
N MET A 1 -51.65 -37.36 21.16
CA MET A 1 -51.85 -38.75 20.68
C MET A 1 -50.62 -39.11 19.85
N ARG A 2 -49.94 -40.26 20.07
CA ARG A 2 -50.16 -41.58 19.42
C ARG A 2 -50.21 -41.47 17.88
N THR A 3 -49.45 -42.20 17.05
CA THR A 3 -48.50 -43.35 17.21
C THR A 3 -47.61 -43.41 15.93
N ALA A 4 -46.32 -43.72 15.96
CA ALA A 4 -45.64 -45.04 15.99
C ALA A 4 -45.82 -45.96 14.74
N LEU A 5 -44.70 -46.13 13.99
CA LEU A 5 -44.14 -47.27 13.19
C LEU A 5 -44.96 -48.58 12.97
N PRO A 6 -44.78 -49.33 11.83
CA PRO A 6 -43.50 -50.00 11.48
C PRO A 6 -43.15 -50.28 9.98
N ASN A 7 -42.00 -50.97 9.79
CA ASN A 7 -41.40 -51.61 8.58
C ASN A 7 -42.02 -53.05 8.37
N PRO A 8 -41.59 -54.02 7.49
CA PRO A 8 -40.33 -54.19 6.74
C PRO A 8 -40.43 -54.85 5.30
N ALA A 9 -39.31 -55.47 4.86
CA ALA A 9 -39.09 -56.43 3.74
C ALA A 9 -38.96 -55.85 2.30
N SER A 10 -37.95 -56.09 1.45
CA SER A 10 -36.84 -57.07 1.26
C SER A 10 -37.08 -58.14 0.18
N ARG A 11 -36.31 -58.10 -0.93
CA ARG A 11 -36.01 -59.27 -1.80
C ARG A 11 -34.86 -59.01 -2.79
N ALA A 12 -34.02 -60.03 -2.97
CA ALA A 12 -33.00 -60.29 -4.01
C ALA A 12 -32.83 -61.85 -4.03
N PRO A 13 -31.85 -62.49 -4.72
CA PRO A 13 -30.95 -62.07 -5.81
C PRO A 13 -31.01 -63.05 -7.02
N LEU A 14 -30.08 -62.92 -7.99
CA LEU A 14 -29.57 -63.90 -9.00
C LEU A 14 -28.72 -63.09 -10.03
N ALA A 15 -27.56 -63.47 -10.57
CA ALA A 15 -26.50 -64.49 -10.33
C ALA A 15 -25.18 -63.87 -10.92
N ALA A 16 -23.92 -64.12 -10.49
CA ALA A 16 -23.14 -65.37 -10.36
C ALA A 16 -23.08 -66.16 -11.70
N LEU A 17 -21.95 -66.67 -12.23
CA LEU A 17 -20.57 -67.04 -11.80
C LEU A 17 -19.59 -66.76 -12.99
N ALA A 18 -18.25 -66.97 -13.03
CA ALA A 18 -17.04 -67.08 -12.16
C ALA A 18 -15.82 -66.95 -13.14
N ALA A 19 -14.52 -67.22 -12.94
CA ALA A 19 -13.61 -67.76 -11.90
C ALA A 19 -12.20 -67.08 -12.14
N LEU A 20 -11.11 -67.13 -11.35
CA LEU A 20 -10.44 -68.09 -10.45
C LEU A 20 -9.83 -69.31 -11.18
N ALA A 21 -8.50 -69.46 -11.38
CA ALA A 21 -7.37 -69.63 -10.43
C ALA A 21 -6.81 -71.08 -10.54
N ALA A 22 -5.55 -71.45 -10.24
CA ALA A 22 -4.25 -70.76 -10.08
C ALA A 22 -3.12 -71.84 -9.90
N ILE A 23 -1.90 -71.40 -9.53
CA ILE A 23 -0.79 -72.19 -8.92
C ILE A 23 0.17 -72.95 -9.89
N ALA A 24 1.44 -73.06 -9.48
CA ALA A 24 2.62 -73.49 -10.25
C ALA A 24 3.11 -74.92 -9.91
N ALA A 25 4.03 -75.49 -10.70
CA ALA A 25 5.26 -76.16 -10.22
C ALA A 25 6.22 -76.65 -11.35
N GLU A 26 7.48 -76.79 -10.97
CA GLU A 26 8.76 -77.04 -11.67
C GLU A 26 8.97 -78.33 -12.52
N ALA A 27 10.18 -78.41 -13.13
CA ALA A 27 11.02 -79.62 -13.36
C ALA A 27 11.17 -80.28 -14.78
N ALA A 28 12.06 -79.69 -15.58
CA ALA A 28 13.25 -80.29 -16.24
C ALA A 28 13.20 -81.54 -17.19
N CYS A 29 13.60 -81.31 -18.47
CA CYS A 29 14.62 -82.08 -19.26
C CYS A 29 14.90 -81.34 -20.61
N ALA A 30 16.11 -80.82 -20.89
CA ALA A 30 17.23 -81.47 -21.63
C ALA A 30 16.85 -81.95 -23.06
N ARG A 31 17.48 -81.57 -24.20
CA ARG A 31 18.79 -80.95 -24.63
C ARG A 31 18.62 -80.43 -26.10
N PRO A 32 19.63 -79.91 -26.87
CA PRO A 32 21.05 -79.59 -26.60
C PRO A 32 21.45 -78.11 -26.91
N HIS A 33 22.74 -77.78 -26.89
CA HIS A 33 23.29 -76.45 -27.20
C HIS A 33 23.42 -76.11 -28.70
N ALA A 34 23.40 -74.81 -28.99
CA ALA A 34 24.01 -74.17 -30.17
C ALA A 34 25.20 -73.29 -29.71
N PRO A 35 26.21 -73.00 -30.56
CA PRO A 35 27.40 -72.23 -30.16
C PRO A 35 27.10 -70.74 -29.93
N PRO A 36 27.94 -70.02 -29.15
CA PRO A 36 27.79 -68.58 -28.94
C PRO A 36 28.05 -67.79 -30.24
N PRO A 37 27.38 -66.65 -30.46
CA PRO A 37 27.72 -65.73 -31.56
C PRO A 37 29.14 -65.17 -31.40
N VAL A 38 29.81 -64.93 -32.53
CA VAL A 38 31.10 -64.24 -32.56
C VAL A 38 30.91 -62.77 -32.15
N GLU A 39 31.76 -62.28 -31.26
CA GLU A 39 31.77 -60.89 -30.81
C GLU A 39 32.11 -59.95 -32.01
N PRO A 40 31.27 -58.96 -32.35
CA PRO A 40 31.55 -58.06 -33.45
C PRO A 40 32.77 -57.17 -33.14
N PRO A 41 33.57 -56.79 -34.14
CA PRO A 41 34.76 -55.98 -33.92
C PRO A 41 34.39 -54.66 -33.23
N LYS A 42 35.12 -54.35 -32.16
CA LYS A 42 34.89 -53.17 -31.31
C LYS A 42 34.87 -51.91 -32.17
N ALA A 43 33.69 -51.31 -32.33
CA ALA A 43 33.56 -50.05 -33.06
C ALA A 43 34.45 -48.99 -32.41
N ALA A 44 35.10 -48.17 -33.24
CA ALA A 44 35.87 -47.04 -32.74
C ALA A 44 34.94 -46.11 -31.93
N GLU A 45 35.44 -45.55 -30.83
CA GLU A 45 34.69 -44.54 -30.09
C GLU A 45 34.31 -43.40 -31.05
N PRO A 46 33.03 -42.99 -31.12
CA PRO A 46 32.67 -41.80 -31.87
C PRO A 46 33.44 -40.63 -31.25
N ALA A 47 34.18 -39.89 -32.06
CA ALA A 47 34.84 -38.66 -31.62
C ALA A 47 33.82 -37.79 -30.87
N PRO A 48 34.19 -37.20 -29.72
CA PRO A 48 33.23 -36.57 -28.82
C PRO A 48 32.38 -35.57 -29.60
N THR A 49 31.08 -35.83 -29.68
CA THR A 49 30.12 -34.95 -30.34
C THR A 49 30.31 -33.58 -29.71
N ALA A 50 30.75 -32.61 -30.53
CA ALA A 50 31.03 -31.27 -30.06
C ALA A 50 29.80 -30.80 -29.27
N ALA A 51 30.01 -30.54 -27.96
CA ALA A 51 28.91 -30.31 -27.05
C ALA A 51 28.01 -29.23 -27.64
N GLN A 52 26.75 -29.58 -27.95
CA GLN A 52 25.80 -28.61 -28.46
C GLN A 52 25.72 -27.52 -27.39
N ALA A 53 26.24 -26.34 -27.73
CA ALA A 53 26.20 -25.20 -26.82
C ALA A 53 24.75 -25.02 -26.39
N ALA A 54 24.52 -24.94 -25.08
CA ALA A 54 23.18 -24.71 -24.54
C ALA A 54 22.56 -23.54 -25.32
N PRO A 55 21.33 -23.70 -25.86
CA PRO A 55 20.79 -22.78 -26.85
C PRO A 55 20.93 -21.36 -26.34
N SER A 56 21.65 -20.53 -27.10
CA SER A 56 22.04 -19.19 -26.67
C SER A 56 20.78 -18.44 -26.24
N ALA A 57 20.74 -18.01 -24.98
CA ALA A 57 19.60 -17.29 -24.43
C ALA A 57 19.20 -16.16 -25.39
N PRO A 58 17.89 -15.96 -25.66
CA PRO A 58 17.42 -14.99 -26.65
C PRO A 58 18.03 -13.61 -26.40
N PRO A 59 18.18 -12.76 -27.43
CA PRO A 59 18.66 -11.39 -27.25
C PRO A 59 17.87 -10.69 -26.14
N PHE A 60 18.56 -10.19 -25.12
CA PHE A 60 17.98 -9.57 -23.92
C PHE A 60 17.20 -10.52 -22.96
N GLY A 61 17.33 -11.84 -23.10
CA GLY A 61 16.78 -12.87 -22.20
C GLY A 61 17.75 -13.41 -21.14
N GLN A 62 18.81 -12.68 -20.79
CA GLN A 62 19.82 -13.09 -19.80
C GLN A 62 19.46 -12.66 -18.36
N ILE A 63 18.50 -11.76 -18.19
CA ILE A 63 18.05 -11.19 -16.92
C ILE A 63 16.54 -11.46 -16.79
N PRO A 64 16.06 -12.27 -15.83
CA PRO A 64 14.63 -12.48 -15.61
C PRO A 64 13.89 -11.19 -15.24
N ARG A 65 12.61 -11.03 -15.61
CA ARG A 65 11.88 -9.75 -15.46
C ARG A 65 11.91 -9.12 -14.05
N LEU A 66 11.77 -9.93 -12.99
CA LEU A 66 11.84 -9.42 -11.62
C LEU A 66 13.26 -8.97 -11.23
N ASP A 67 14.29 -9.67 -11.71
CA ASP A 67 15.69 -9.27 -11.59
C ASP A 67 15.97 -8.00 -12.38
N PHE A 68 15.40 -7.87 -13.59
CA PHE A 68 15.52 -6.67 -14.42
C PHE A 68 14.96 -5.45 -13.71
N ASN A 69 13.72 -5.52 -13.21
CA ASN A 69 13.09 -4.40 -12.50
C ASN A 69 13.80 -4.06 -11.19
N ARG A 70 14.34 -5.06 -10.47
CA ARG A 70 15.18 -4.84 -9.28
C ARG A 70 16.49 -4.13 -9.63
N ILE A 71 17.26 -4.67 -10.59
CA ILE A 71 18.58 -4.13 -10.95
C ILE A 71 18.46 -2.75 -11.62
N ALA A 72 17.37 -2.47 -12.34
CA ALA A 72 17.09 -1.14 -12.85
C ALA A 72 16.97 -0.09 -11.73
N VAL A 73 16.25 -0.40 -10.65
CA VAL A 73 16.17 0.45 -9.45
C VAL A 73 17.53 0.56 -8.76
N GLU A 74 18.27 -0.54 -8.59
CA GLU A 74 19.62 -0.51 -7.99
C GLU A 74 20.65 0.30 -8.80
N LEU A 75 20.38 0.56 -10.08
CA LEU A 75 21.20 1.38 -10.99
C LEU A 75 20.60 2.78 -11.25
N ASP A 76 19.55 3.19 -10.53
CA ASP A 76 18.88 4.50 -10.68
C ASP A 76 18.34 4.75 -12.12
N LEU A 77 17.97 3.66 -12.82
CA LEU A 77 17.50 3.70 -14.20
C LEU A 77 15.97 3.90 -14.26
N PRO A 78 15.45 4.93 -14.94
CA PRO A 78 14.01 5.15 -15.11
C PRO A 78 13.42 4.21 -16.20
N LEU A 79 13.54 2.91 -15.97
CA LEU A 79 13.25 1.81 -16.90
C LEU A 79 12.52 0.68 -16.16
N PHE A 80 11.43 0.17 -16.74
CA PHE A 80 10.66 -0.94 -16.18
C PHE A 80 10.20 -1.90 -17.28
N TRP A 81 10.41 -3.20 -17.12
CA TRP A 81 9.85 -4.25 -17.96
C TRP A 81 8.49 -4.69 -17.39
N ILE A 82 7.44 -4.34 -18.13
CA ILE A 82 6.04 -4.34 -17.71
C ILE A 82 5.54 -5.77 -17.49
N ALA A 83 5.60 -6.58 -18.54
CA ALA A 83 5.26 -7.99 -18.53
C ALA A 83 5.97 -8.67 -19.71
N ASP A 84 6.34 -9.95 -19.55
CA ASP A 84 6.68 -10.85 -20.66
C ASP A 84 5.34 -11.32 -21.25
N ARG A 85 4.88 -10.65 -22.31
CA ARG A 85 3.56 -10.83 -22.92
C ARG A 85 3.52 -12.01 -23.87
N ASN A 86 4.64 -12.31 -24.52
CA ASN A 86 4.75 -13.35 -25.54
C ASN A 86 5.31 -14.67 -24.98
N GLY A 87 5.84 -14.68 -23.75
CA GLY A 87 6.40 -15.85 -23.08
C GLY A 87 7.82 -16.21 -23.56
N SER A 88 8.56 -15.25 -24.12
CA SER A 88 9.89 -15.48 -24.69
C SER A 88 11.00 -15.60 -23.64
N GLY A 89 10.78 -15.09 -22.42
CA GLY A 89 11.83 -14.92 -21.42
C GLY A 89 12.82 -13.80 -21.74
N ALA A 90 12.58 -12.99 -22.77
CA ALA A 90 13.37 -11.83 -23.14
C ALA A 90 12.52 -10.56 -23.16
N VAL A 91 13.14 -9.42 -22.84
CA VAL A 91 12.45 -8.12 -22.85
C VAL A 91 12.31 -7.59 -24.28
N GLU A 92 11.09 -7.24 -24.70
CA GLU A 92 10.81 -6.69 -26.03
C GLU A 92 10.42 -5.19 -26.01
N PRO A 93 10.56 -4.45 -27.15
CA PRO A 93 10.40 -3.00 -27.17
C PRO A 93 9.02 -2.44 -26.81
N ASP A 94 7.93 -3.19 -26.98
CA ASP A 94 6.59 -2.74 -26.52
C ASP A 94 6.29 -3.10 -25.06
N GLU A 95 7.18 -3.87 -24.43
CA GLU A 95 7.07 -4.36 -23.06
C GLU A 95 7.79 -3.47 -22.03
N VAL A 96 8.52 -2.44 -22.47
CA VAL A 96 9.22 -1.51 -21.57
C VAL A 96 8.48 -0.19 -21.37
N ALA A 97 8.60 0.38 -20.17
CA ALA A 97 8.15 1.72 -19.83
C ALA A 97 9.32 2.61 -19.42
N ALA A 98 9.25 3.88 -19.82
CA ALA A 98 10.03 4.95 -19.21
C ALA A 98 9.30 5.45 -17.95
N LEU A 99 10.02 5.63 -16.84
CA LEU A 99 9.45 6.07 -15.56
C LEU A 99 9.51 7.59 -15.39
N TRP A 100 8.50 8.15 -14.71
CA TRP A 100 8.58 9.48 -14.11
C TRP A 100 9.52 9.43 -12.89
N HIS A 101 10.53 10.30 -12.89
CA HIS A 101 11.76 10.12 -12.12
C HIS A 101 12.48 11.45 -11.94
N HIS A 102 13.41 11.54 -10.98
CA HIS A 102 14.22 12.76 -10.74
C HIS A 102 15.14 13.11 -11.93
N THR A 103 15.50 12.12 -12.74
CA THR A 103 16.17 12.29 -14.03
C THR A 103 15.19 12.06 -15.18
N LYS A 104 15.23 12.91 -16.22
CA LYS A 104 14.45 12.67 -17.44
C LYS A 104 14.91 11.36 -18.09
N ALA A 105 13.98 10.41 -18.24
CA ALA A 105 14.25 9.15 -18.92
C ALA A 105 14.74 9.36 -20.38
N PRO A 106 15.75 8.61 -20.84
CA PRO A 106 16.11 8.56 -22.25
C PRO A 106 15.02 7.82 -23.05
N ALA A 107 15.05 7.95 -24.37
CA ALA A 107 14.25 7.09 -25.23
C ALA A 107 14.86 5.67 -25.19
N TRP A 108 14.23 4.75 -24.45
CA TRP A 108 14.63 3.34 -24.42
C TRP A 108 14.33 2.60 -25.73
N VAL A 109 13.33 3.10 -26.48
CA VAL A 109 12.83 2.51 -27.72
C VAL A 109 12.58 3.62 -28.74
N ALA A 110 12.99 3.38 -29.99
CA ALA A 110 12.75 4.25 -31.13
C ALA A 110 12.39 3.41 -32.36
N ALA A 111 11.36 3.84 -33.12
CA ALA A 111 10.89 3.14 -34.32
C ALA A 111 10.62 1.63 -34.16
N GLY A 112 10.23 1.18 -32.95
CA GLY A 112 9.96 -0.22 -32.64
C GLY A 112 11.20 -1.08 -32.28
N ALA A 113 12.38 -0.47 -32.14
CA ALA A 113 13.61 -1.15 -31.73
C ALA A 113 14.23 -0.51 -30.49
N PHE A 114 15.02 -1.28 -29.73
CA PHE A 114 15.81 -0.75 -28.62
C PHE A 114 16.90 0.22 -29.09
N THR A 115 17.18 1.22 -28.27
CA THR A 115 18.18 2.25 -28.54
C THR A 115 19.58 1.88 -28.02
N PRO A 116 20.64 2.60 -28.42
CA PRO A 116 21.96 2.49 -27.81
C PRO A 116 21.94 2.73 -26.30
N GLU A 117 21.08 3.62 -25.81
CA GLU A 117 20.87 3.92 -24.40
C GLU A 117 20.33 2.69 -23.65
N PHE A 118 19.30 2.02 -24.18
CA PHE A 118 18.79 0.77 -23.61
C PHE A 118 19.85 -0.34 -23.65
N THR A 119 20.55 -0.48 -24.77
CA THR A 119 21.59 -1.51 -24.94
C THR A 119 22.72 -1.32 -23.92
N SER A 120 23.09 -0.07 -23.64
CA SER A 120 24.10 0.29 -22.64
C SER A 120 23.62 0.05 -21.21
N ALA A 121 22.36 0.39 -20.91
CA ALA A 121 21.73 0.09 -19.63
C ALA A 121 21.67 -1.43 -19.37
N TYR A 122 21.21 -2.22 -20.35
CA TYR A 122 21.16 -3.68 -20.25
C TYR A 122 22.54 -4.30 -20.03
N ALA A 123 23.59 -3.77 -20.68
CA ALA A 123 24.96 -4.22 -20.45
C ALA A 123 25.46 -3.92 -19.01
N ALA A 124 25.08 -2.78 -18.43
CA ALA A 124 25.36 -2.47 -17.03
C ALA A 124 24.58 -3.39 -16.06
N MET A 125 23.29 -3.66 -16.35
CA MET A 125 22.46 -4.57 -15.56
C MET A 125 22.99 -6.02 -15.61
N LEU A 126 23.46 -6.47 -16.78
CA LEU A 126 24.17 -7.74 -16.95
C LEU A 126 25.41 -7.83 -16.06
N LYS A 127 26.19 -6.75 -15.99
CA LYS A 127 27.37 -6.69 -15.13
C LYS A 127 27.01 -6.83 -13.66
N ILE A 128 26.00 -6.12 -13.17
CA ILE A 128 25.51 -6.27 -11.80
C ILE A 128 25.00 -7.70 -11.53
N LYS A 129 24.33 -8.34 -12.49
CA LYS A 129 23.88 -9.74 -12.36
C LYS A 129 25.05 -10.75 -12.29
N ALA A 130 26.18 -10.47 -12.93
CA ALA A 130 27.33 -11.37 -13.00
C ALA A 130 28.39 -11.14 -11.91
N GLU A 131 28.68 -9.88 -11.57
CA GLU A 131 29.75 -9.47 -10.65
C GLU A 131 29.24 -8.94 -9.30
N GLY A 132 27.94 -8.63 -9.19
CA GLY A 132 27.38 -7.85 -8.09
C GLY A 132 27.67 -6.35 -8.21
N HIS A 133 27.34 -5.60 -7.16
CA HIS A 133 27.69 -4.17 -7.08
C HIS A 133 29.16 -4.00 -6.68
N PRO A 134 29.89 -3.02 -7.26
CA PRO A 134 31.30 -2.82 -6.95
C PRO A 134 31.52 -2.48 -5.47
N ARG A 135 32.57 -3.08 -4.89
CA ARG A 135 33.06 -2.84 -3.52
C ARG A 135 34.57 -2.54 -3.44
N ALA A 136 35.30 -2.72 -4.54
CA ALA A 136 36.74 -2.50 -4.58
C ALA A 136 37.09 -1.03 -4.35
N GLY A 137 38.03 -0.77 -3.44
CA GLY A 137 38.46 0.59 -3.07
C GLY A 137 37.62 1.28 -1.99
N LEU A 138 36.47 0.70 -1.59
CA LEU A 138 35.65 1.22 -0.48
C LEU A 138 36.17 0.70 0.87
N ASP A 139 36.07 1.51 1.93
CA ASP A 139 36.34 1.04 3.29
C ASP A 139 35.19 0.19 3.85
N GLU A 140 35.43 -0.50 4.97
CA GLU A 140 34.50 -1.45 5.58
C GLU A 140 33.19 -0.81 6.09
N ALA A 141 33.20 0.48 6.45
CA ALA A 141 32.00 1.21 6.87
C ALA A 141 31.17 1.67 5.66
N GLU A 142 31.82 2.09 4.58
CA GLU A 142 31.18 2.41 3.31
C GLU A 142 30.61 1.17 2.60
N GLN A 143 31.31 0.02 2.65
CA GLN A 143 30.78 -1.26 2.19
C GLN A 143 29.50 -1.63 2.94
N ARG A 144 29.52 -1.64 4.29
CA ARG A 144 28.32 -1.86 5.12
C ARG A 144 27.18 -0.90 4.79
N ARG A 145 27.48 0.38 4.54
CA ARG A 145 26.47 1.37 4.15
C ARG A 145 25.81 0.98 2.82
N ARG A 146 26.60 0.70 1.78
CA ARG A 146 26.06 0.32 0.46
C ARG A 146 25.33 -1.02 0.48
N ASP A 147 25.73 -1.96 1.34
CA ASP A 147 25.02 -3.24 1.52
C ASP A 147 23.65 -3.03 2.22
N ALA A 148 23.59 -2.17 3.24
CA ALA A 148 22.33 -1.78 3.88
C ALA A 148 21.39 -1.02 2.93
N VAL A 149 21.95 -0.14 2.08
CA VAL A 149 21.22 0.55 0.99
C VAL A 149 20.61 -0.45 0.00
N LEU A 150 21.35 -1.49 -0.41
CA LEU A 150 20.80 -2.53 -1.28
C LEU A 150 19.72 -3.37 -0.58
N ALA A 151 19.85 -3.66 0.71
CA ALA A 151 18.81 -4.35 1.48
C ALA A 151 17.52 -3.51 1.60
N GLU A 152 17.65 -2.20 1.78
CA GLU A 152 16.55 -1.22 1.79
C GLU A 152 15.86 -1.12 0.42
N LEU A 153 16.62 -1.16 -0.69
CA LEU A 153 16.05 -1.25 -2.03
C LEU A 153 15.32 -2.58 -2.25
N ALA A 154 16.00 -3.70 -1.99
CA ALA A 154 15.48 -5.06 -2.22
C ALA A 154 14.18 -5.37 -1.44
N ALA A 155 13.95 -4.72 -0.29
CA ALA A 155 12.72 -4.86 0.49
C ALA A 155 11.51 -4.05 -0.05
N GLY A 156 11.70 -3.18 -1.06
CA GLY A 156 10.63 -2.40 -1.70
C GLY A 156 10.59 -2.62 -3.21
N ARG A 157 9.75 -3.54 -3.69
CA ARG A 157 9.66 -3.92 -5.11
C ARG A 157 8.96 -2.82 -5.92
N PRO A 158 9.55 -2.32 -7.03
CA PRO A 158 8.86 -1.39 -7.91
C PRO A 158 7.58 -2.03 -8.46
N SER A 159 6.47 -1.30 -8.37
CA SER A 159 5.12 -1.76 -8.72
C SER A 159 4.49 -0.68 -9.60
N LEU A 160 4.24 -1.01 -10.87
CA LEU A 160 4.02 -0.02 -11.92
C LEU A 160 2.56 0.47 -12.01
N LEU A 161 2.39 1.78 -11.89
CA LEU A 161 1.20 2.50 -12.31
C LEU A 161 1.46 3.09 -13.71
N ARG A 162 0.83 2.51 -14.74
CA ARG A 162 0.93 2.97 -16.14
C ARG A 162 -0.31 3.77 -16.54
N SER A 163 -0.12 4.95 -17.11
CA SER A 163 -1.16 5.77 -17.73
C SER A 163 -0.75 6.14 -19.17
N ASP A 164 -1.59 5.77 -20.15
CA ASP A 164 -1.35 6.05 -21.57
C ASP A 164 -2.30 7.13 -22.09
N PHE A 165 -1.75 8.28 -22.45
CA PHE A 165 -2.46 9.43 -23.00
C PHE A 165 -2.06 9.74 -24.45
N ARG A 166 -1.27 8.90 -25.11
CA ARG A 166 -0.85 9.09 -26.51
C ARG A 166 -2.05 9.22 -27.44
N GLY A 167 -3.09 8.42 -27.19
CA GLY A 167 -4.39 8.48 -27.89
C GLY A 167 -5.40 9.49 -27.34
N ALA A 168 -5.09 10.25 -26.29
CA ALA A 168 -6.03 11.16 -25.63
C ALA A 168 -6.27 12.47 -26.44
N SER A 169 -7.14 13.34 -25.94
CA SER A 169 -7.36 14.65 -26.56
C SER A 169 -6.16 15.59 -26.37
N ALA A 170 -6.11 16.67 -27.15
CA ALA A 170 -5.11 17.73 -26.94
C ALA A 170 -5.32 18.47 -25.59
N GLU A 171 -6.55 18.52 -25.10
CA GLU A 171 -6.90 19.04 -23.77
C GLU A 171 -6.35 18.12 -22.67
N ASP A 172 -6.61 16.81 -22.72
CA ASP A 172 -6.09 15.83 -21.75
C ASP A 172 -4.55 15.84 -21.68
N ARG A 173 -3.85 15.81 -22.82
CA ARG A 173 -2.38 15.84 -22.84
C ARG A 173 -1.80 17.15 -22.29
N ALA A 174 -2.46 18.28 -22.52
CA ALA A 174 -2.06 19.56 -21.94
C ALA A 174 -2.27 19.57 -20.41
N ILE A 175 -3.43 19.13 -19.93
CA ILE A 175 -3.74 18.97 -18.50
C ILE A 175 -2.67 18.11 -17.81
N VAL A 176 -2.39 16.91 -18.33
CA VAL A 176 -1.38 16.00 -17.77
C VAL A 176 0.01 16.64 -17.82
N GLY A 177 0.41 17.21 -18.95
CA GLY A 177 1.73 17.85 -19.11
C GLY A 177 1.98 19.04 -18.17
N HIS A 178 0.93 19.79 -17.82
CA HIS A 178 1.03 20.84 -16.79
C HIS A 178 1.06 20.26 -15.37
N LEU A 179 0.26 19.23 -15.08
CA LEU A 179 0.16 18.65 -13.73
C LEU A 179 1.35 17.77 -13.33
N LEU A 180 2.08 17.18 -14.29
CA LEU A 180 3.38 16.54 -14.03
C LEU A 180 4.42 17.54 -13.49
N LYS A 181 4.48 18.76 -14.05
CA LYS A 181 5.36 19.82 -13.52
C LYS A 181 4.92 20.30 -12.14
N VAL A 182 3.61 20.33 -11.87
CA VAL A 182 3.07 20.64 -10.53
C VAL A 182 3.54 19.58 -9.54
N ALA A 183 3.53 18.30 -9.90
CA ALA A 183 4.12 17.23 -9.10
C ALA A 183 5.63 17.43 -8.85
N GLU A 184 6.41 17.75 -9.88
CA GLU A 184 7.86 18.05 -9.77
C GLU A 184 8.17 19.24 -8.85
N LEU A 185 7.34 20.30 -8.89
CA LEU A 185 7.46 21.47 -8.02
C LEU A 185 7.01 21.20 -6.58
N ILE A 186 6.03 20.32 -6.39
CA ILE A 186 5.55 19.92 -5.06
C ILE A 186 6.56 18.99 -4.37
N ASP A 187 7.21 18.07 -5.09
CA ASP A 187 8.36 17.30 -4.59
C ASP A 187 9.48 18.25 -4.09
N GLN A 188 9.76 19.35 -4.78
CA GLN A 188 10.74 20.36 -4.34
C GLN A 188 10.32 21.07 -3.04
N ILE A 189 9.04 21.43 -2.89
CA ILE A 189 8.52 22.03 -1.65
C ILE A 189 8.56 20.99 -0.51
N HIS A 190 8.18 19.74 -0.77
CA HIS A 190 8.18 18.69 0.23
C HIS A 190 9.60 18.29 0.66
N ALA A 191 10.60 18.32 -0.23
CA ALA A 191 12.01 18.16 0.14
C ALA A 191 12.48 19.29 1.10
N LYS A 192 11.95 20.52 0.98
CA LYS A 192 12.19 21.58 1.97
C LYS A 192 11.46 21.31 3.29
N GLN A 193 10.24 20.76 3.25
CA GLN A 193 9.50 20.34 4.45
C GLN A 193 10.25 19.24 5.23
N LEU A 194 10.66 18.16 4.55
CA LEU A 194 11.45 17.06 5.13
C LEU A 194 12.86 17.47 5.58
N GLY A 195 13.36 18.61 5.12
CA GLY A 195 14.74 19.05 5.37
C GLY A 195 15.79 18.34 4.51
N SER A 196 15.37 17.59 3.48
CA SER A 196 16.24 16.84 2.56
C SER A 196 16.68 17.63 1.32
N ALA A 197 16.14 18.82 1.08
CA ALA A 197 16.53 19.68 -0.05
C ALA A 197 18.06 19.91 -0.12
N GLY A 198 18.67 19.67 -1.28
CA GLY A 198 20.12 19.78 -1.51
C GLY A 198 20.96 18.60 -0.98
N MET A 199 20.40 17.67 -0.20
CA MET A 199 21.17 16.53 0.32
C MET A 199 21.59 15.52 -0.76
N ALA A 200 20.90 15.49 -1.91
CA ALA A 200 21.23 14.60 -3.02
C ALA A 200 22.62 14.88 -3.66
N ASP A 201 23.11 16.11 -3.54
CA ASP A 201 24.41 16.53 -4.09
C ASP A 201 25.59 15.89 -3.33
N ALA A 202 25.35 15.37 -2.12
CA ALA A 202 26.34 14.66 -1.31
C ALA A 202 26.34 13.13 -1.54
N ILE A 203 25.49 12.60 -2.44
CA ILE A 203 25.48 11.18 -2.81
C ILE A 203 26.64 10.90 -3.78
N PRO A 204 27.52 9.91 -3.49
CA PRO A 204 28.64 9.59 -4.36
C PRO A 204 28.22 9.34 -5.82
N ALA A 205 29.02 9.82 -6.77
CA ALA A 205 28.72 9.71 -8.20
C ALA A 205 28.78 8.26 -8.71
N ASP A 206 29.49 7.39 -8.00
CA ASP A 206 29.62 5.94 -8.23
C ASP A 206 28.59 5.09 -7.46
N ASP A 207 27.63 5.72 -6.77
CA ASP A 207 26.61 5.05 -5.96
C ASP A 207 25.18 5.37 -6.44
N PRO A 208 24.71 4.70 -7.52
CA PRO A 208 23.34 4.84 -8.00
C PRO A 208 22.31 4.25 -7.03
N ALA A 209 22.65 3.19 -6.30
CA ALA A 209 21.73 2.57 -5.33
C ALA A 209 21.30 3.56 -4.22
N SER A 210 22.24 4.36 -3.72
CA SER A 210 21.93 5.45 -2.79
C SER A 210 21.09 6.56 -3.42
N ARG A 211 21.25 6.82 -4.73
CA ARG A 211 20.47 7.81 -5.48
C ARG A 211 19.00 7.38 -5.64
N ALA A 212 18.79 6.11 -6.00
CA ALA A 212 17.47 5.50 -6.09
C ALA A 212 16.77 5.41 -4.72
N LEU A 213 17.50 5.09 -3.65
CA LEU A 213 16.98 5.13 -2.28
C LEU A 213 16.54 6.54 -1.92
N PHE A 214 17.38 7.55 -2.16
CA PHE A 214 17.07 8.94 -1.88
C PHE A 214 15.81 9.41 -2.63
N TRP A 215 15.68 9.06 -3.91
CA TRP A 215 14.50 9.37 -4.72
C TRP A 215 13.23 8.70 -4.15
N ARG A 216 13.29 7.39 -3.86
CA ARG A 216 12.16 6.63 -3.31
C ARG A 216 11.72 7.15 -1.95
N ASN A 217 12.68 7.37 -1.05
CA ASN A 217 12.42 7.73 0.34
C ASN A 217 12.34 9.25 0.59
N GLN A 218 12.45 10.07 -0.47
CA GLN A 218 12.45 11.55 -0.44
C GLN A 218 13.52 12.17 0.49
N GLY A 219 14.59 11.41 0.77
CA GLY A 219 15.63 11.76 1.73
C GLY A 219 16.57 10.58 2.00
N PRO A 220 17.65 10.80 2.77
CA PRO A 220 18.75 9.83 2.91
C PRO A 220 18.50 8.72 3.94
N TRP A 221 17.29 8.60 4.49
CA TRP A 221 16.94 7.70 5.58
C TRP A 221 16.23 6.45 5.07
N CYS A 222 16.51 5.30 5.69
CA CYS A 222 15.85 4.03 5.36
C CYS A 222 14.50 3.89 6.07
N GLU A 223 13.51 3.29 5.41
CA GLU A 223 12.12 3.21 5.86
C GLU A 223 11.59 1.77 5.99
N GLN A 224 12.22 0.78 5.33
CA GLN A 224 11.70 -0.59 5.31
C GLN A 224 11.79 -1.25 6.69
N PRO A 225 10.88 -2.20 7.03
CA PRO A 225 10.79 -2.78 8.38
C PRO A 225 12.10 -3.30 8.97
N LYS A 226 12.99 -3.86 8.13
CA LYS A 226 14.27 -4.49 8.49
C LYS A 226 15.47 -3.53 8.60
N THR A 227 15.42 -2.38 7.93
CA THR A 227 16.57 -1.50 7.65
C THR A 227 16.43 -0.10 8.24
N ARG A 228 15.21 0.37 8.50
CA ARG A 228 14.91 1.66 9.17
C ARG A 228 15.56 1.86 10.54
N ASN A 229 15.99 0.78 11.18
CA ASN A 229 16.66 0.77 12.49
C ASN A 229 18.16 0.43 12.40
N ASP A 230 18.70 0.18 11.21
CA ASP A 230 20.13 -0.13 11.03
C ASP A 230 20.95 1.17 10.98
N PRO A 231 21.89 1.41 11.93
CA PRO A 231 22.75 2.60 11.92
C PRO A 231 23.75 2.65 10.75
N ASN A 232 23.73 1.66 9.85
CA ASN A 232 24.45 1.68 8.58
C ASN A 232 23.59 2.13 7.40
N CYS A 233 22.27 2.05 7.50
CA CYS A 233 21.39 2.29 6.36
C CYS A 233 21.17 3.79 6.12
N SER A 234 21.88 4.34 5.12
CA SER A 234 21.67 5.70 4.62
C SER A 234 22.23 5.87 3.21
N ALA A 235 21.55 6.68 2.38
CA ALA A 235 22.08 7.12 1.08
C ALA A 235 23.35 8.00 1.19
N LEU A 236 23.65 8.53 2.38
CA LEU A 236 24.79 9.43 2.59
C LEU A 236 25.82 8.85 3.57
N PRO A 237 27.13 8.89 3.23
CA PRO A 237 28.20 8.53 4.17
C PRO A 237 28.16 9.30 5.49
N SER A 238 27.63 10.53 5.48
CA SER A 238 27.48 11.40 6.65
C SER A 238 26.33 11.03 7.60
N LYS A 239 25.41 10.16 7.19
CA LYS A 239 24.28 9.64 8.00
C LYS A 239 23.55 10.74 8.82
N PRO A 240 23.01 11.80 8.17
CA PRO A 240 22.46 12.95 8.89
C PRO A 240 21.22 12.58 9.72
N PRO A 241 21.00 13.23 10.89
CA PRO A 241 19.77 13.05 11.65
C PRO A 241 18.55 13.58 10.88
N ARG A 242 17.38 12.98 11.11
CA ARG A 242 16.12 13.46 10.52
C ARG A 242 15.67 14.73 11.23
N VAL A 243 15.71 15.86 10.53
CA VAL A 243 15.41 17.21 11.05
C VAL A 243 14.56 17.92 9.99
N THR A 244 13.32 18.25 10.34
CA THR A 244 12.37 18.87 9.39
C THR A 244 12.66 20.36 9.18
N GLY A 245 12.42 20.88 7.98
CA GLY A 245 12.41 22.32 7.70
C GLY A 245 11.18 23.09 8.23
N ALA A 246 10.21 22.43 8.87
CA ALA A 246 9.06 23.07 9.52
C ALA A 246 9.43 23.95 10.73
N TYR A 247 10.58 23.68 11.36
CA TYR A 247 11.02 24.30 12.61
C TYR A 247 12.53 24.57 12.59
N PRO A 248 13.05 25.51 13.40
CA PRO A 248 14.49 25.74 13.47
C PRO A 248 15.21 24.50 14.00
N ALA A 249 16.26 24.04 13.31
CA ALA A 249 17.03 22.85 13.71
C ALA A 249 17.58 22.94 15.15
N ARG A 250 17.77 24.16 15.68
CA ARG A 250 18.19 24.43 17.07
C ARG A 250 17.19 23.89 18.10
N ILE A 251 15.87 24.08 17.89
CA ILE A 251 14.87 23.68 18.90
C ILE A 251 14.59 22.17 18.85
N GLN A 252 14.73 21.54 17.67
CA GLN A 252 14.54 20.10 17.47
C GLN A 252 15.57 19.22 18.22
N GLN A 253 16.61 19.81 18.82
CA GLN A 253 17.59 19.12 19.67
C GLN A 253 17.01 18.65 21.00
N ASP A 254 15.95 19.30 21.52
CA ASP A 254 15.18 18.80 22.66
C ASP A 254 13.98 17.99 22.17
N LYS A 255 13.89 16.71 22.56
CA LYS A 255 12.75 15.84 22.25
C LYS A 255 11.39 16.37 22.77
N LYS A 256 11.40 17.38 23.66
CA LYS A 256 10.19 18.03 24.18
C LYS A 256 9.78 19.29 23.40
N PHE A 257 10.46 19.65 22.31
CA PHE A 257 10.23 20.93 21.63
C PHE A 257 8.77 21.16 21.18
N CYS A 258 8.05 20.12 20.74
CA CYS A 258 6.63 20.22 20.40
C CYS A 258 5.80 20.68 21.61
N ALA A 259 5.95 20.02 22.76
CA ALA A 259 5.26 20.41 24.00
C ALA A 259 5.72 21.80 24.52
N ALA A 260 6.98 22.16 24.27
CA ALA A 260 7.50 23.50 24.59
C ALA A 260 6.90 24.59 23.69
N LEU A 261 6.59 24.29 22.43
CA LEU A 261 5.84 25.18 21.53
C LEU A 261 4.37 25.28 21.93
N GLU A 262 3.71 24.16 22.24
CA GLU A 262 2.31 24.11 22.69
C GLU A 262 2.07 24.90 24.00
N ALA A 263 3.07 24.95 24.88
CA ALA A 263 3.02 25.72 26.12
C ALA A 263 3.16 27.25 25.93
N ARG A 264 3.39 27.76 24.71
CA ARG A 264 3.59 29.20 24.47
C ARG A 264 2.27 29.97 24.34
N ARG A 265 2.33 31.27 24.63
CA ARG A 265 1.17 32.18 24.46
C ARG A 265 0.81 32.45 22.99
N ASP A 266 1.77 32.34 22.09
CA ASP A 266 1.65 32.54 20.63
C ASP A 266 1.54 31.20 19.86
N GLN A 267 1.34 30.08 20.57
CA GLN A 267 1.32 28.74 19.98
C GLN A 267 0.34 28.61 18.80
N GLN A 268 -0.81 29.28 18.84
CA GLN A 268 -1.82 29.19 17.77
C GLN A 268 -1.31 29.71 16.41
N ALA A 269 -0.37 30.66 16.39
CA ALA A 269 0.28 31.10 15.16
C ALA A 269 1.44 30.15 14.78
N LEU A 270 2.29 29.82 15.76
CA LEU A 270 3.47 28.96 15.56
C LEU A 270 3.11 27.52 15.16
N LEU A 271 1.96 27.02 15.57
CA LEU A 271 1.44 25.67 15.30
C LEU A 271 0.25 25.67 14.33
N SER A 272 -0.02 26.80 13.65
CA SER A 272 -0.93 26.84 12.51
C SER A 272 -0.47 25.86 11.41
N PRO A 273 -1.36 25.12 10.74
CA PRO A 273 -0.95 24.11 9.75
C PRO A 273 -0.18 24.68 8.55
N PHE A 274 -0.51 25.90 8.13
CA PHE A 274 -0.02 26.50 6.89
C PHE A 274 1.13 27.52 7.10
N THR A 275 1.95 27.31 8.12
CA THR A 275 3.10 28.17 8.47
C THR A 275 4.35 27.35 8.80
N LEU A 276 5.55 27.88 8.54
CA LEU A 276 6.78 27.41 9.19
C LEU A 276 7.00 28.17 10.51
N VAL A 277 7.76 27.56 11.42
CA VAL A 277 8.40 28.29 12.52
C VAL A 277 9.81 28.65 12.09
N VAL A 278 10.11 29.95 12.08
CA VAL A 278 11.47 30.48 11.85
C VAL A 278 12.03 31.12 13.12
N GLU A 279 13.35 31.25 13.21
CA GLU A 279 14.02 31.96 14.31
C GLU A 279 14.68 33.24 13.78
N GLU A 280 14.19 34.39 14.21
CA GLU A 280 14.68 35.71 13.83
C GLU A 280 15.04 36.53 15.07
N GLY A 281 16.28 37.00 15.17
CA GLY A 281 16.75 37.77 16.32
C GLY A 281 16.64 37.05 17.67
N GLY A 282 16.60 35.71 17.66
CA GLY A 282 16.36 34.87 18.85
C GLY A 282 14.89 34.72 19.24
N ALA A 283 13.95 35.25 18.46
CA ALA A 283 12.51 35.05 18.62
C ALA A 283 11.98 34.06 17.59
N LEU A 284 11.06 33.19 18.00
CA LEU A 284 10.31 32.33 17.08
C LEU A 284 9.16 33.11 16.44
N LYS A 285 8.99 32.97 15.13
CA LYS A 285 7.89 33.57 14.35
C LYS A 285 7.21 32.52 13.48
N ALA A 286 5.95 32.76 13.14
CA ALA A 286 5.20 31.99 12.15
C ALA A 286 5.27 32.71 10.79
N VAL A 287 5.76 32.03 9.75
CA VAL A 287 5.81 32.54 8.37
C VAL A 287 4.87 31.70 7.50
N PRO A 288 3.92 32.31 6.74
CA PRO A 288 3.00 31.56 5.89
C PRO A 288 3.73 30.85 4.75
N TYR A 289 3.20 29.73 4.28
CA TYR A 289 3.83 28.95 3.21
C TYR A 289 4.02 29.74 1.91
N SER A 290 3.06 30.61 1.53
CA SER A 290 3.19 31.48 0.35
C SER A 290 4.32 32.52 0.43
N GLU A 291 4.91 32.74 1.62
CA GLU A 291 6.13 33.52 1.81
C GLU A 291 7.36 32.60 1.89
N ALA A 292 7.31 31.53 2.71
CA ALA A 292 8.42 30.62 2.93
C ALA A 292 8.85 29.80 1.69
N TYR A 293 7.90 29.46 0.82
CA TYR A 293 8.10 28.67 -0.40
C TYR A 293 7.68 29.46 -1.66
N LYS A 294 7.74 30.79 -1.58
CA LYS A 294 7.22 31.71 -2.60
C LYS A 294 7.65 31.38 -4.04
N PRO A 295 8.93 31.10 -4.37
CA PRO A 295 9.33 30.87 -5.76
C PRO A 295 8.69 29.63 -6.39
N GLU A 296 8.58 28.55 -5.61
CA GLU A 296 7.96 27.30 -6.06
C GLU A 296 6.43 27.40 -6.07
N MET A 297 5.83 28.06 -5.07
CA MET A 297 4.38 28.24 -5.01
C MET A 297 3.86 29.17 -6.13
N GLU A 298 4.59 30.23 -6.47
CA GLU A 298 4.30 31.03 -7.67
C GLU A 298 4.46 30.22 -8.97
N ALA A 299 5.36 29.23 -9.02
CA ALA A 299 5.50 28.34 -10.18
C ALA A 299 4.35 27.34 -10.29
N VAL A 300 3.92 26.72 -9.17
CA VAL A 300 2.75 25.85 -9.11
C VAL A 300 1.49 26.60 -9.53
N SER A 301 1.29 27.84 -9.05
CA SER A 301 0.19 28.69 -9.49
C SER A 301 0.16 28.90 -11.01
N ARG A 302 1.30 29.16 -11.65
CA ARG A 302 1.39 29.33 -13.11
C ARG A 302 0.99 28.07 -13.88
N GLU A 303 1.49 26.90 -13.48
CA GLU A 303 1.19 25.64 -14.17
C GLU A 303 -0.25 25.16 -13.91
N LEU A 304 -0.80 25.33 -12.70
CA LEU A 304 -2.21 25.08 -12.40
C LEU A 304 -3.15 25.98 -13.22
N LYS A 305 -2.80 27.27 -13.34
CA LYS A 305 -3.56 28.21 -14.18
C LYS A 305 -3.49 27.81 -15.66
N ALA A 306 -2.32 27.39 -16.16
CA ALA A 306 -2.17 26.94 -17.55
C ALA A 306 -2.99 25.66 -17.82
N ALA A 307 -3.02 24.70 -16.89
CA ALA A 307 -3.92 23.55 -16.96
C ALA A 307 -5.41 23.96 -17.03
N ALA A 308 -5.80 24.96 -16.23
CA ALA A 308 -7.16 25.52 -16.29
C ALA A 308 -7.45 26.23 -17.62
N GLU A 309 -6.47 26.94 -18.20
CA GLU A 309 -6.61 27.60 -19.51
C GLU A 309 -6.68 26.59 -20.67
N ALA A 310 -6.02 25.42 -20.54
CA ALA A 310 -6.12 24.33 -21.50
C ALA A 310 -7.53 23.70 -21.59
N ILE A 311 -8.31 23.68 -20.50
CA ILE A 311 -9.69 23.16 -20.49
C ILE A 311 -10.61 24.04 -21.33
N GLN A 312 -11.10 23.52 -22.45
CA GLN A 312 -12.12 24.12 -23.32
C GLN A 312 -13.46 23.37 -23.22
N SER A 313 -13.45 22.09 -22.81
CA SER A 313 -14.67 21.29 -22.67
C SER A 313 -15.57 21.80 -21.53
N PRO A 314 -16.92 21.79 -21.71
CA PRO A 314 -17.86 22.15 -20.64
C PRO A 314 -17.98 21.04 -19.58
N THR A 315 -17.62 19.81 -19.92
CA THR A 315 -17.62 18.63 -19.04
C THR A 315 -16.58 18.72 -17.91
N GLU A 316 -15.50 19.47 -18.11
CA GLU A 316 -14.43 19.66 -17.12
C GLU A 316 -14.53 21.03 -16.40
N ALA A 317 -15.67 21.72 -16.49
CA ALA A 317 -15.87 23.05 -15.90
C ALA A 317 -15.69 23.06 -14.37
N ALA A 318 -16.08 21.99 -13.67
CA ALA A 318 -15.85 21.87 -12.22
C ALA A 318 -14.35 21.74 -11.88
N PHE A 319 -13.60 20.98 -12.67
CA PHE A 319 -12.16 20.84 -12.52
C PHE A 319 -11.42 22.15 -12.82
N LYS A 320 -11.80 22.84 -13.90
CA LYS A 320 -11.30 24.19 -14.24
C LYS A 320 -11.52 25.19 -13.10
N ALA A 321 -12.67 25.14 -12.42
CA ALA A 321 -12.96 25.98 -11.26
C ALA A 321 -12.06 25.66 -10.05
N TYR A 322 -11.79 24.38 -9.77
CA TYR A 322 -10.83 23.98 -8.74
C TYR A 322 -9.40 24.42 -9.08
N LEU A 323 -8.90 24.17 -10.29
CA LEU A 323 -7.54 24.53 -10.70
C LEU A 323 -7.25 26.03 -10.55
N LEU A 324 -8.22 26.89 -10.90
CA LEU A 324 -8.11 28.35 -10.71
C LEU A 324 -8.09 28.75 -9.22
N ALA A 325 -8.92 28.12 -8.39
CA ALA A 325 -8.97 28.40 -6.95
C ALA A 325 -7.72 27.89 -6.22
N ALA A 326 -7.23 26.70 -6.57
CA ALA A 326 -5.96 26.16 -6.08
C ALA A 326 -4.79 27.07 -6.48
N SER A 327 -4.71 27.48 -7.75
CA SER A 327 -3.73 28.47 -8.22
C SER A 327 -3.72 29.75 -7.36
N GLN A 328 -4.88 30.25 -6.96
CA GLN A 328 -4.97 31.44 -6.10
C GLN A 328 -4.53 31.16 -4.65
N ALA A 329 -4.87 30.00 -4.08
CA ALA A 329 -4.43 29.61 -2.74
C ALA A 329 -2.89 29.45 -2.64
N PHE A 330 -2.22 29.05 -3.73
CA PHE A 330 -0.75 29.07 -3.81
C PHE A 330 -0.14 30.49 -3.75
N LEU A 331 -0.92 31.55 -3.99
CA LEU A 331 -0.44 32.94 -3.91
C LEU A 331 -0.78 33.62 -2.57
N ASP A 332 -1.93 33.29 -1.96
CA ASP A 332 -2.43 33.98 -0.75
C ASP A 332 -2.62 33.08 0.49
N ASN A 333 -2.30 31.79 0.40
CA ASN A 333 -2.38 30.78 1.47
C ASN A 333 -3.81 30.49 1.98
N ARG A 334 -4.87 30.85 1.24
CA ARG A 334 -6.29 30.63 1.61
C ARG A 334 -6.87 29.35 1.01
N TRP A 335 -6.38 28.22 1.52
CA TRP A 335 -6.76 26.87 1.09
C TRP A 335 -8.27 26.61 1.19
N GLU A 336 -8.98 27.25 2.11
CA GLU A 336 -10.44 27.09 2.29
C GLU A 336 -11.26 27.55 1.08
N LEU A 337 -10.68 28.39 0.20
CA LEU A 337 -11.31 28.83 -1.05
C LEU A 337 -11.07 27.87 -2.21
N ALA A 338 -10.04 27.02 -2.13
CA ALA A 338 -9.80 25.92 -3.06
C ALA A 338 -10.61 24.66 -2.68
N ASP A 339 -10.87 24.45 -1.39
CA ASP A 339 -11.71 23.36 -0.89
C ASP A 339 -13.17 23.46 -1.35
N GLU A 340 -13.71 24.68 -1.44
CA GLU A 340 -15.13 24.95 -1.76
C GLU A 340 -15.56 24.57 -3.20
N PRO A 341 -14.73 24.70 -4.25
CA PRO A 341 -14.97 24.05 -5.54
C PRO A 341 -14.53 22.59 -5.59
N TRP A 342 -13.41 22.22 -4.92
CA TRP A 342 -12.89 20.84 -4.91
C TRP A 342 -13.91 19.83 -4.37
N SER A 343 -14.56 20.18 -3.25
CA SER A 343 -15.59 19.37 -2.60
C SER A 343 -16.87 19.18 -3.43
N LYS A 344 -17.04 19.93 -4.52
CA LYS A 344 -18.18 19.83 -5.44
C LYS A 344 -17.87 19.02 -6.71
N MET A 345 -16.61 18.65 -6.93
CA MET A 345 -16.24 17.72 -7.98
C MET A 345 -16.66 16.30 -7.58
N ASN A 346 -17.28 15.56 -8.49
CA ASN A 346 -17.62 14.15 -8.34
C ASN A 346 -17.44 13.40 -9.68
N ALA A 347 -17.76 12.10 -9.71
CA ALA A 347 -17.69 11.27 -10.93
C ALA A 347 -18.64 11.69 -12.07
N GLU A 348 -19.61 12.57 -11.83
CA GLU A 348 -20.54 13.09 -12.84
C GLU A 348 -20.09 14.46 -13.42
N SER A 349 -19.18 15.16 -12.74
CA SER A 349 -18.81 16.55 -13.04
C SER A 349 -17.40 16.73 -13.63
N SER A 350 -16.64 15.66 -13.78
CA SER A 350 -15.26 15.63 -14.28
C SER A 350 -14.80 14.18 -14.48
N ALA A 351 -13.93 13.93 -15.45
CA ALA A 351 -13.19 12.67 -15.57
C ALA A 351 -11.84 12.67 -14.80
N TRP A 352 -11.47 13.80 -14.21
CA TRP A 352 -10.20 14.03 -13.52
C TRP A 352 -10.38 14.17 -12.00
N TYR A 353 -9.47 13.58 -11.25
CA TYR A 353 -9.28 13.90 -9.84
C TYR A 353 -7.90 14.53 -9.63
N LEU A 354 -7.88 15.62 -8.88
CA LEU A 354 -6.67 16.21 -8.35
C LEU A 354 -6.95 16.61 -6.91
N ARG A 355 -6.04 16.28 -6.00
CA ARG A 355 -5.80 17.07 -4.80
C ARG A 355 -4.38 17.61 -4.88
N VAL A 356 -4.23 18.92 -4.72
CA VAL A 356 -2.94 19.60 -4.67
C VAL A 356 -3.00 20.71 -3.63
N GLY A 357 -1.99 20.76 -2.77
CA GLY A 357 -1.91 21.68 -1.63
C GLY A 357 -1.31 21.00 -0.40
N PRO A 358 -1.32 21.69 0.75
CA PRO A 358 -0.87 21.15 2.02
C PRO A 358 -2.06 20.58 2.84
N ASP A 359 -2.05 19.28 3.16
CA ASP A 359 -3.20 18.61 3.80
C ASP A 359 -2.88 17.80 5.08
N GLU A 360 -2.03 16.78 5.01
CA GLU A 360 -1.83 15.85 6.13
C GLU A 360 -0.73 16.32 7.09
N THR A 361 -0.76 15.92 8.37
CA THR A 361 0.25 16.37 9.36
C THR A 361 1.20 15.29 9.88
N TYR A 362 1.02 14.03 9.43
CA TYR A 362 1.71 12.87 10.01
C TYR A 362 3.22 12.78 9.68
N TRP A 363 3.69 13.57 8.72
CA TRP A 363 5.06 13.57 8.23
C TRP A 363 6.07 14.26 9.17
N GLU A 364 5.60 15.00 10.18
CA GLU A 364 6.44 15.77 11.11
C GLU A 364 6.11 15.50 12.60
N PRO A 365 7.11 15.56 13.51
CA PRO A 365 7.03 14.98 14.85
C PRO A 365 6.07 15.69 15.83
N CYS A 366 5.59 16.90 15.52
CA CYS A 366 4.57 17.59 16.30
C CYS A 366 3.14 17.34 15.79
N SER A 367 2.99 16.76 14.58
CA SER A 367 1.71 16.50 13.91
C SER A 367 0.79 17.72 13.79
N ARG A 368 1.37 18.90 13.52
CA ARG A 368 0.68 20.19 13.36
C ARG A 368 0.74 20.75 11.93
N LYS A 369 1.81 20.52 11.19
CA LYS A 369 2.08 21.20 9.90
C LYS A 369 1.61 20.40 8.69
N ALA A 370 0.98 21.07 7.74
CA ALA A 370 0.33 20.43 6.61
C ALA A 370 1.34 20.14 5.46
N GLY A 371 1.48 18.88 5.09
CA GLY A 371 2.40 18.38 4.08
C GLY A 371 1.91 18.68 2.67
N PHE A 372 2.74 19.35 1.87
CA PHE A 372 2.44 19.59 0.46
C PHE A 372 2.48 18.27 -0.33
N HIS A 373 1.44 18.03 -1.11
CA HIS A 373 1.34 16.83 -1.93
C HIS A 373 0.57 17.07 -3.24
N VAL A 374 0.69 16.09 -4.13
CA VAL A 374 -0.22 15.86 -5.25
C VAL A 374 -0.75 14.45 -5.13
N SER A 375 -2.06 14.29 -5.31
CA SER A 375 -2.67 13.05 -5.80
C SER A 375 -3.42 13.38 -7.09
N PHE A 376 -2.88 12.98 -8.24
CA PHE A 376 -3.47 13.20 -9.56
C PHE A 376 -3.90 11.88 -10.17
N ALA A 377 -5.14 11.80 -10.66
CA ALA A 377 -5.79 10.56 -11.02
C ALA A 377 -6.91 10.74 -12.07
N ARG A 378 -7.34 9.65 -12.71
CA ARG A 378 -8.63 9.58 -13.39
C ARG A 378 -9.71 9.17 -12.39
N ILE A 379 -10.93 9.71 -12.52
CA ILE A 379 -12.07 9.22 -11.74
C ILE A 379 -12.59 7.93 -12.38
N ASN A 380 -12.59 6.86 -11.59
CA ASN A 380 -13.04 5.54 -12.00
C ASN A 380 -14.56 5.42 -11.77
N GLN A 381 -15.29 5.15 -12.85
CA GLN A 381 -16.76 5.17 -12.89
C GLN A 381 -17.42 3.95 -12.22
N GLU A 382 -16.65 2.93 -11.79
CA GLU A 382 -17.18 1.82 -10.98
C GLU A 382 -17.69 2.29 -9.61
N SER A 383 -17.23 3.46 -9.13
CA SER A 383 -17.75 4.08 -7.90
C SER A 383 -19.25 4.29 -7.96
N LEU A 384 -19.79 4.81 -9.06
CA LEU A 384 -21.23 5.07 -9.23
C LEU A 384 -22.07 3.79 -9.06
N ALA A 385 -21.54 2.62 -9.44
CA ALA A 385 -22.22 1.34 -9.27
C ALA A 385 -22.29 0.93 -7.78
N TRP A 386 -21.21 1.16 -7.01
CA TRP A 386 -21.18 0.91 -5.57
C TRP A 386 -21.95 1.94 -4.76
N GLN A 387 -21.83 3.22 -5.11
CA GLN A 387 -22.60 4.33 -4.54
C GLN A 387 -24.10 4.04 -4.67
N LYS A 388 -24.60 3.77 -5.89
CA LYS A 388 -26.02 3.40 -6.14
C LYS A 388 -26.49 2.17 -5.36
N LYS A 389 -25.60 1.22 -5.07
CA LYS A 389 -25.89 -0.05 -4.41
C LYS A 389 -25.92 0.05 -2.88
N LEU A 390 -25.09 0.91 -2.29
CA LEU A 390 -24.92 1.03 -0.84
C LEU A 390 -25.55 2.31 -0.26
N ASP A 391 -25.78 3.36 -1.05
CA ASP A 391 -26.45 4.59 -0.62
C ASP A 391 -27.81 4.35 0.09
N PRO A 392 -28.68 3.44 -0.40
CA PRO A 392 -29.93 3.11 0.29
C PRO A 392 -29.74 2.52 1.69
N ALA A 393 -28.61 1.84 1.95
CA ALA A 393 -28.33 1.15 3.21
C ALA A 393 -27.71 2.05 4.29
N LYS A 394 -27.23 3.25 3.95
CA LYS A 394 -26.46 4.12 4.87
C LYS A 394 -27.16 4.39 6.21
N ALA A 395 -28.49 4.56 6.20
CA ALA A 395 -29.26 4.78 7.42
C ALA A 395 -29.34 3.52 8.30
N ASP A 396 -29.59 2.36 7.71
CA ASP A 396 -29.65 1.08 8.44
C ASP A 396 -28.27 0.66 8.96
N MET A 397 -27.19 1.01 8.25
CA MET A 397 -25.80 0.83 8.70
C MET A 397 -25.50 1.70 9.93
N GLU A 398 -25.93 2.96 9.94
CA GLU A 398 -25.83 3.86 11.10
C GLU A 398 -26.66 3.35 12.29
N ALA A 399 -27.89 2.88 12.05
CA ALA A 399 -28.73 2.27 13.09
C ALA A 399 -28.07 1.01 13.69
N ALA A 400 -27.44 0.16 12.87
CA ALA A 400 -26.68 -0.98 13.32
C ALA A 400 -25.48 -0.56 14.19
N PHE A 401 -24.67 0.40 13.74
CA PHE A 401 -23.55 0.95 14.51
C PHE A 401 -24.01 1.62 15.82
N ALA A 402 -25.12 2.35 15.82
CA ALA A 402 -25.69 2.96 17.02
C ALA A 402 -26.12 1.91 18.06
N LYS A 403 -26.75 0.81 17.62
CA LYS A 403 -27.12 -0.35 18.45
C LYS A 403 -25.90 -1.08 19.04
N LEU A 404 -24.77 -1.07 18.33
CA LEU A 404 -23.51 -1.66 18.78
C LEU A 404 -22.75 -0.76 19.75
N ALA A 405 -22.70 0.55 19.48
CA ALA A 405 -22.11 1.57 20.34
C ALA A 405 -22.80 1.64 21.71
N GLY A 406 -24.13 1.66 21.70
CA GLY A 406 -24.96 1.84 22.89
C GLY A 406 -24.83 3.24 23.51
N ALA A 407 -25.45 3.42 24.68
CA ALA A 407 -25.45 4.70 25.38
C ALA A 407 -24.01 5.14 25.77
N PRO A 408 -23.68 6.44 25.69
CA PRO A 408 -24.56 7.58 25.41
C PRO A 408 -24.76 7.91 23.92
N TYR A 409 -24.19 7.13 22.98
CA TYR A 409 -24.41 7.36 21.55
C TYR A 409 -25.87 7.08 21.17
N LYS A 410 -26.33 7.74 20.11
CA LYS A 410 -27.64 7.55 19.49
C LYS A 410 -27.49 7.68 17.99
N GLU A 411 -28.30 6.89 17.28
CA GLU A 411 -28.46 6.97 15.82
C GLU A 411 -28.69 8.42 15.39
N ARG A 412 -27.98 8.84 14.34
CA ARG A 412 -28.09 10.18 13.74
C ARG A 412 -28.53 10.08 12.29
N LYS A 413 -29.15 11.15 11.74
CA LYS A 413 -29.31 11.23 10.29
C LYS A 413 -27.94 11.37 9.64
N VAL A 414 -27.52 10.36 8.88
CA VAL A 414 -26.33 10.40 8.03
C VAL A 414 -26.67 10.91 6.63
N ALA A 415 -25.73 11.65 6.04
CA ALA A 415 -25.87 12.28 4.72
C ALA A 415 -24.52 12.38 3.99
N PHE A 416 -23.57 11.49 4.32
CA PHE A 416 -22.26 11.45 3.67
C PHE A 416 -22.37 10.89 2.24
N HIS A 417 -21.42 11.27 1.39
CA HIS A 417 -21.19 10.65 0.10
C HIS A 417 -20.30 9.42 0.29
N LEU A 418 -20.67 8.30 -0.33
CA LEU A 418 -19.76 7.16 -0.46
C LEU A 418 -18.58 7.53 -1.36
N PRO A 419 -17.40 6.89 -1.22
CA PRO A 419 -16.19 7.30 -1.92
C PRO A 419 -16.36 7.33 -3.45
N ASP A 420 -15.76 8.33 -4.09
CA ASP A 420 -15.39 8.20 -5.50
C ASP A 420 -14.18 7.28 -5.63
N PHE A 421 -14.09 6.52 -6.70
CA PHE A 421 -12.90 5.70 -6.98
C PHE A 421 -11.98 6.48 -7.88
N ILE A 422 -10.68 6.37 -7.65
CA ILE A 422 -9.67 7.05 -8.45
C ILE A 422 -8.55 6.09 -8.85
N ASP A 423 -8.17 6.15 -10.13
CA ASP A 423 -7.01 5.46 -10.68
C ASP A 423 -5.85 6.45 -10.73
N ILE A 424 -4.91 6.32 -9.79
CA ILE A 424 -3.76 7.23 -9.64
C ILE A 424 -2.91 7.23 -10.92
N VAL A 425 -2.63 8.44 -11.41
CA VAL A 425 -1.70 8.72 -12.52
C VAL A 425 -0.30 9.04 -11.96
N VAL A 426 -0.25 9.91 -10.94
CA VAL A 426 0.97 10.20 -10.17
C VAL A 426 0.61 10.75 -8.79
N ASN A 427 1.37 10.36 -7.77
CA ASN A 427 1.43 11.07 -6.48
C ASN A 427 2.81 11.72 -6.31
N ALA A 428 2.85 12.88 -5.65
CA ALA A 428 4.06 13.63 -5.33
C ALA A 428 3.97 14.25 -3.91
N GLY A 429 5.11 14.68 -3.35
CA GLY A 429 5.22 15.17 -1.99
C GLY A 429 4.73 14.15 -0.95
N ASP A 430 3.97 14.59 0.03
CA ASP A 430 3.53 13.75 1.17
C ASP A 430 2.70 12.50 0.75
N SER A 431 1.99 12.58 -0.38
CA SER A 431 1.24 11.45 -0.95
C SER A 431 2.11 10.42 -1.69
N ARG A 432 3.42 10.69 -1.89
CA ARG A 432 4.38 9.79 -2.53
C ARG A 432 5.14 8.97 -1.48
N ALA A 433 4.42 8.06 -0.84
CA ALA A 433 4.99 7.14 0.13
C ALA A 433 6.15 6.32 -0.46
N ALA A 434 7.21 6.14 0.33
CA ALA A 434 8.38 5.34 -0.06
C ALA A 434 8.06 3.86 -0.32
N THR A 435 6.97 3.36 0.26
CA THR A 435 6.46 1.99 0.16
C THR A 435 5.04 1.93 0.73
N GLY A 436 4.21 1.07 0.15
CA GLY A 436 2.77 1.13 0.32
C GLY A 436 2.19 2.39 -0.31
N GLY A 437 0.97 2.74 0.07
CA GLY A 437 0.30 3.94 -0.39
C GLY A 437 -1.05 4.11 0.29
N THR A 438 -1.57 5.33 0.27
CA THR A 438 -2.87 5.70 0.82
C THR A 438 -3.98 5.07 -0.04
N ALA A 439 -4.73 4.12 0.53
CA ALA A 439 -5.79 3.39 -0.17
C ALA A 439 -7.14 4.14 -0.19
N GLY A 440 -7.32 5.10 0.72
CA GLY A 440 -8.47 5.99 0.77
C GLY A 440 -8.12 7.27 1.54
N GLN A 441 -8.80 8.37 1.23
CA GLN A 441 -8.54 9.69 1.83
C GLN A 441 -9.84 10.50 1.95
N SER A 442 -10.02 11.18 3.08
CA SER A 442 -11.15 12.07 3.35
C SER A 442 -10.65 13.49 3.66
N LEU A 443 -11.00 14.47 2.82
CA LEU A 443 -10.47 15.85 2.91
C LEU A 443 -11.58 16.91 2.72
N PRO A 444 -11.31 18.19 3.04
CA PRO A 444 -10.10 18.73 3.69
C PRO A 444 -10.08 18.49 5.20
N ASN A 445 -8.90 18.62 5.81
CA ASN A 445 -8.70 18.49 7.25
C ASN A 445 -9.19 19.72 8.06
N TRP A 446 -9.42 20.87 7.42
CA TRP A 446 -9.78 22.13 8.09
C TRP A 446 -10.84 22.95 7.32
N GLY A 447 -11.12 24.16 7.82
CA GLY A 447 -12.01 25.12 7.15
C GLY A 447 -13.50 24.82 7.31
N ARG A 448 -14.31 25.54 6.51
CA ARG A 448 -15.78 25.40 6.53
C ARG A 448 -16.25 24.11 5.89
N VAL A 449 -15.59 23.65 4.83
CA VAL A 449 -15.93 22.40 4.14
C VAL A 449 -15.85 21.20 5.10
N ALA A 450 -14.78 21.10 5.90
CA ALA A 450 -14.64 20.09 6.94
C ALA A 450 -15.70 20.23 8.06
N THR A 451 -15.84 21.44 8.63
CA THR A 451 -16.70 21.66 9.81
C THR A 451 -18.21 21.65 9.52
N GLU A 452 -18.60 21.89 8.26
CA GLU A 452 -19.99 21.74 7.77
C GLU A 452 -20.29 20.30 7.28
N GLY A 453 -19.32 19.39 7.33
CA GLY A 453 -19.48 17.99 6.90
C GLY A 453 -19.61 17.81 5.39
N ARG A 454 -19.01 18.71 4.60
CA ARG A 454 -19.02 18.74 3.13
C ARG A 454 -17.71 18.25 2.49
N GLY A 455 -16.88 17.54 3.25
CA GLY A 455 -15.67 16.91 2.73
C GLY A 455 -15.98 15.82 1.70
N ARG A 456 -14.99 15.50 0.87
CA ARG A 456 -15.06 14.44 -0.14
C ARG A 456 -14.11 13.31 0.27
N THR A 457 -14.61 12.09 0.15
CA THR A 457 -13.85 10.85 0.38
C THR A 457 -13.58 10.17 -0.95
N VAL A 458 -12.38 9.60 -1.10
CA VAL A 458 -11.97 8.84 -2.29
C VAL A 458 -11.29 7.54 -1.92
N ALA A 459 -11.31 6.57 -2.83
CA ALA A 459 -10.59 5.29 -2.74
C ALA A 459 -9.66 5.10 -3.95
N MET A 460 -8.40 4.77 -3.69
CA MET A 460 -7.34 4.61 -4.71
C MET A 460 -7.29 3.15 -5.18
N VAL A 461 -7.99 2.83 -6.28
CA VAL A 461 -8.32 1.44 -6.64
C VAL A 461 -7.32 0.72 -7.58
N ASN A 462 -6.28 1.42 -8.04
CA ASN A 462 -5.20 0.83 -8.87
C ASN A 462 -3.86 0.60 -8.12
N LEU A 463 -3.77 0.96 -6.84
CA LEU A 463 -2.54 0.76 -6.05
C LEU A 463 -2.30 -0.72 -5.76
N PHE A 464 -1.15 -1.25 -6.21
CA PHE A 464 -0.69 -2.61 -5.96
C PHE A 464 -1.66 -3.71 -6.44
N ASP A 465 -2.36 -3.44 -7.55
CA ASP A 465 -3.20 -4.40 -8.29
C ASP A 465 -2.56 -4.79 -9.64
N ASP A 466 -1.23 -4.82 -9.68
CA ASP A 466 -0.43 -5.51 -10.70
C ASP A 466 -0.23 -7.00 -10.34
N ASP A 467 0.18 -7.83 -11.31
CA ASP A 467 0.34 -9.26 -11.08
C ASP A 467 1.48 -9.62 -10.14
N ASP A 468 2.55 -8.81 -10.06
CA ASP A 468 3.65 -9.06 -9.12
C ASP A 468 3.20 -8.77 -7.68
N SER A 469 2.41 -7.71 -7.47
CA SER A 469 1.73 -7.42 -6.20
C SER A 469 0.78 -8.54 -5.78
N ARG A 470 -0.07 -9.03 -6.70
CA ARG A 470 -0.95 -10.17 -6.42
C ARG A 470 -0.14 -11.45 -6.11
N ALA A 471 0.93 -11.72 -6.84
CA ALA A 471 1.78 -12.89 -6.64
C ALA A 471 2.50 -12.85 -5.28
N ALA A 472 3.17 -11.75 -4.94
CA ALA A 472 3.87 -11.60 -3.67
C ALA A 472 2.91 -11.63 -2.46
N LEU A 473 1.71 -11.03 -2.58
CA LEU A 473 0.67 -11.15 -1.55
C LEU A 473 0.18 -12.60 -1.42
N ARG A 474 0.09 -13.35 -2.53
CA ARG A 474 -0.28 -14.78 -2.52
C ARG A 474 0.77 -15.63 -1.82
N GLU A 475 2.05 -15.38 -2.06
CA GLU A 475 3.16 -16.08 -1.41
C GLU A 475 3.25 -15.75 0.09
N ALA A 476 3.17 -14.47 0.44
CA ALA A 476 3.14 -14.02 1.83
C ALA A 476 1.96 -14.63 2.60
N ALA A 477 0.76 -14.61 2.01
CA ALA A 477 -0.42 -15.27 2.59
C ALA A 477 -0.23 -16.79 2.69
N ALA A 478 0.33 -17.45 1.68
CA ALA A 478 0.57 -18.89 1.71
C ALA A 478 1.61 -19.32 2.75
N SER A 479 2.56 -18.46 3.12
CA SER A 479 3.50 -18.71 4.22
C SER A 479 2.86 -18.66 5.62
N LEU A 480 1.67 -18.05 5.73
CA LEU A 480 0.98 -17.84 7.00
C LEU A 480 -0.31 -18.64 7.12
N LEU A 481 -1.06 -18.85 6.04
CA LEU A 481 -2.36 -19.53 6.07
C LEU A 481 -2.23 -21.05 5.92
N CYS A 482 -3.12 -21.79 6.57
CA CYS A 482 -3.27 -23.23 6.36
C CYS A 482 -3.92 -23.50 4.99
N LYS A 483 -3.58 -24.63 4.35
CA LYS A 483 -4.00 -24.95 2.97
C LYS A 483 -5.49 -24.72 2.69
N ALA A 484 -6.38 -25.28 3.53
CA ALA A 484 -7.83 -25.14 3.34
C ALA A 484 -8.34 -23.69 3.46
N THR A 485 -7.65 -22.82 4.21
CA THR A 485 -7.97 -21.38 4.25
C THR A 485 -7.37 -20.64 3.05
N MET A 486 -6.20 -21.07 2.55
CA MET A 486 -5.61 -20.50 1.32
C MET A 486 -6.45 -20.81 0.07
N GLU A 487 -7.13 -21.96 0.05
CA GLU A 487 -8.05 -22.37 -1.02
C GLU A 487 -9.30 -21.46 -1.14
N SER A 488 -9.67 -20.71 -0.09
CA SER A 488 -10.74 -19.70 -0.13
C SER A 488 -10.27 -18.26 -0.39
N VAL A 489 -8.98 -18.05 -0.70
CA VAL A 489 -8.41 -16.70 -0.94
C VAL A 489 -8.54 -16.29 -2.40
N SER A 490 -9.48 -15.37 -2.67
CA SER A 490 -9.43 -14.51 -3.85
C SER A 490 -8.57 -13.28 -3.58
N LEU A 491 -7.80 -12.88 -4.60
CA LEU A 491 -7.00 -11.65 -4.61
C LEU A 491 -7.48 -10.66 -5.69
N GLU A 492 -8.64 -10.91 -6.29
CA GLU A 492 -9.22 -10.09 -7.36
C GLU A 492 -9.64 -8.70 -6.86
N ARG A 493 -9.53 -7.69 -7.73
CA ARG A 493 -9.85 -6.28 -7.41
C ARG A 493 -11.20 -6.09 -6.71
N PRO A 494 -12.34 -6.64 -7.17
CA PRO A 494 -13.65 -6.37 -6.54
C PRO A 494 -13.75 -6.83 -5.08
N VAL A 495 -12.93 -7.81 -4.68
CA VAL A 495 -12.85 -8.31 -3.30
C VAL A 495 -12.14 -7.29 -2.40
N ALA A 496 -11.03 -6.71 -2.87
CA ALA A 496 -10.30 -5.67 -2.14
C ALA A 496 -11.07 -4.34 -2.12
N THR A 497 -11.66 -3.93 -3.25
CA THR A 497 -12.44 -2.69 -3.37
C THR A 497 -13.63 -2.67 -2.41
N LEU A 498 -14.31 -3.80 -2.19
CA LEU A 498 -15.40 -3.89 -1.22
C LEU A 498 -14.95 -3.56 0.22
N GLY A 499 -13.79 -4.07 0.64
CA GLY A 499 -13.20 -3.77 1.95
C GLY A 499 -12.96 -2.27 2.11
N THR A 500 -12.26 -1.64 1.16
CA THR A 500 -12.00 -0.20 1.15
C THR A 500 -13.29 0.63 1.16
N VAL A 501 -14.28 0.30 0.34
CA VAL A 501 -15.57 1.02 0.31
C VAL A 501 -16.27 1.01 1.67
N LEU A 502 -16.26 -0.13 2.36
CA LEU A 502 -16.91 -0.27 3.67
C LEU A 502 -16.08 0.37 4.80
N HIS A 503 -14.75 0.43 4.66
CA HIS A 503 -13.86 1.20 5.53
C HIS A 503 -14.18 2.71 5.46
N GLU A 504 -14.17 3.30 4.25
CA GLU A 504 -14.48 4.71 4.01
C GLU A 504 -15.93 5.08 4.43
N ALA A 505 -16.88 4.17 4.17
CA ALA A 505 -18.24 4.33 4.68
C ALA A 505 -18.27 4.33 6.22
N ALA A 506 -17.52 3.43 6.86
CA ALA A 506 -17.52 3.29 8.31
C ALA A 506 -16.85 4.47 9.04
N HIS A 507 -15.90 5.20 8.46
CA HIS A 507 -15.45 6.50 9.00
C HIS A 507 -16.62 7.46 9.24
N ASN A 508 -17.61 7.46 8.36
CA ASN A 508 -18.79 8.31 8.43
C ASN A 508 -19.92 7.78 9.35
N LEU A 509 -19.78 6.58 9.91
CA LEU A 509 -20.79 5.92 10.73
C LEU A 509 -20.43 5.89 12.23
N GLY A 510 -21.45 5.85 13.08
CA GLY A 510 -21.31 5.76 14.53
C GLY A 510 -20.60 6.96 15.16
N PRO A 511 -19.94 6.79 16.33
CA PRO A 511 -19.07 7.81 16.91
C PRO A 511 -17.87 8.04 15.99
N THR A 512 -17.87 9.16 15.26
CA THR A 512 -16.75 9.61 14.42
C THR A 512 -15.78 10.49 15.22
N GLN A 513 -14.59 10.80 14.69
CA GLN A 513 -13.63 11.73 15.30
C GLN A 513 -14.21 13.09 15.77
N ASN A 514 -15.28 13.57 15.12
CA ASN A 514 -15.97 14.82 15.44
C ASN A 514 -17.14 14.65 16.45
N TYR A 515 -17.44 13.43 16.88
CA TYR A 515 -18.38 13.18 17.98
C TYR A 515 -17.86 13.78 19.28
N LYS A 516 -18.76 14.25 20.15
CA LYS A 516 -18.39 14.95 21.39
C LYS A 516 -18.93 14.27 22.64
N VAL A 517 -18.03 13.64 23.40
CA VAL A 517 -18.33 13.11 24.73
C VAL A 517 -18.09 14.22 25.76
N LYS A 518 -19.15 14.62 26.47
CA LYS A 518 -19.10 15.69 27.50
C LYS A 518 -18.46 16.99 26.98
N GLY A 519 -18.69 17.31 25.71
CA GLY A 519 -18.18 18.52 25.02
C GLY A 519 -16.82 18.38 24.33
N LYS A 520 -16.07 17.29 24.59
CA LYS A 520 -14.74 17.03 24.03
C LYS A 520 -14.77 16.10 22.82
N THR A 521 -13.93 16.39 21.83
CA THR A 521 -13.64 15.53 20.67
C THR A 521 -12.73 14.35 21.04
N ASP A 522 -12.61 13.36 20.14
CA ASP A 522 -11.73 12.20 20.34
C ASP A 522 -10.27 12.59 20.59
N ASN A 523 -9.73 13.59 19.87
CA ASN A 523 -8.37 14.09 20.08
C ASN A 523 -8.16 14.71 21.48
N GLU A 524 -9.17 15.40 22.03
CA GLU A 524 -9.13 15.97 23.39
C GLU A 524 -9.31 14.92 24.51
N ILE A 525 -9.77 13.71 24.16
CA ILE A 525 -10.01 12.59 25.08
C ILE A 525 -8.83 11.62 25.03
N PHE A 526 -8.62 10.99 23.88
CA PHE A 526 -7.65 9.91 23.69
C PHE A 526 -6.23 10.45 23.45
N GLY A 527 -6.10 11.59 22.76
CA GLY A 527 -4.81 12.13 22.30
C GLY A 527 -4.39 11.48 20.97
N GLY A 528 -3.80 12.28 20.08
CA GLY A 528 -3.60 11.99 18.64
C GLY A 528 -3.40 10.51 18.27
N PRO A 529 -2.26 9.88 18.59
CA PRO A 529 -1.97 8.50 18.16
C PRO A 529 -3.02 7.46 18.60
N LEU A 530 -3.65 7.64 19.77
CA LEU A 530 -4.70 6.76 20.27
C LEU A 530 -6.07 7.09 19.65
N ALA A 531 -6.34 8.37 19.36
CA ALA A 531 -7.54 8.80 18.66
C ALA A 531 -7.56 8.29 17.20
N THR A 532 -6.46 8.47 16.46
CA THR A 532 -6.27 7.94 15.11
C THR A 532 -6.44 6.42 15.11
N MET A 533 -5.70 5.69 15.96
CA MET A 533 -5.83 4.23 16.04
C MET A 533 -7.28 3.78 16.29
N LEU A 534 -8.04 4.46 17.15
CA LEU A 534 -9.46 4.13 17.40
C LEU A 534 -10.40 4.47 16.23
N GLU A 535 -10.15 5.55 15.47
CA GLU A 535 -10.95 5.88 14.29
C GLU A 535 -10.71 4.89 13.14
N GLU A 536 -9.44 4.62 12.81
CA GLU A 536 -9.05 3.58 11.86
C GLU A 536 -9.58 2.21 12.27
N PHE A 537 -9.50 1.86 13.56
CA PHE A 537 -9.95 0.57 14.06
C PHE A 537 -11.48 0.43 13.97
N LYS A 538 -12.22 1.52 14.19
CA LYS A 538 -13.66 1.58 13.99
C LYS A 538 -14.03 1.40 12.52
N ALA A 539 -13.33 2.08 11.62
CA ALA A 539 -13.55 2.00 10.18
C ALA A 539 -13.26 0.58 9.65
N GLN A 540 -12.09 0.02 9.99
CA GLN A 540 -11.69 -1.33 9.63
C GLN A 540 -12.61 -2.42 10.21
N THR A 541 -13.02 -2.28 11.47
CA THR A 541 -14.00 -3.19 12.06
C THR A 541 -15.37 -3.07 11.37
N GLY A 542 -15.71 -1.89 10.85
CA GLY A 542 -16.85 -1.67 9.97
C GLY A 542 -16.75 -2.41 8.65
N ALA A 543 -15.59 -2.40 7.99
CA ALA A 543 -15.37 -3.19 6.77
C ALA A 543 -15.64 -4.68 7.00
N LEU A 544 -15.08 -5.25 8.07
CA LEU A 544 -15.30 -6.65 8.44
C LEU A 544 -16.77 -6.94 8.82
N PHE A 545 -17.40 -6.10 9.65
CA PHE A 545 -18.78 -6.31 10.13
C PHE A 545 -19.84 -6.10 9.03
N PHE A 546 -19.74 -5.02 8.26
CA PHE A 546 -20.77 -4.69 7.27
C PHE A 546 -20.78 -5.64 6.08
N THR A 547 -19.66 -6.32 5.79
CA THR A 547 -19.59 -7.31 4.71
C THR A 547 -20.61 -8.43 4.90
N GLY A 548 -20.57 -9.17 6.01
CA GLY A 548 -21.58 -10.19 6.32
C GLY A 548 -22.99 -9.60 6.50
N TRP A 549 -23.12 -8.48 7.21
CA TRP A 549 -24.40 -7.81 7.47
C TRP A 549 -25.15 -7.36 6.20
N LEU A 550 -24.42 -6.93 5.16
CA LEU A 550 -24.98 -6.56 3.85
C LEU A 550 -25.38 -7.80 3.04
N ALA A 551 -24.66 -8.91 3.18
CA ALA A 551 -24.99 -10.18 2.53
C ALA A 551 -26.26 -10.82 3.10
N GLU A 552 -26.44 -10.78 4.43
CA GLU A 552 -27.71 -11.17 5.10
C GLU A 552 -28.93 -10.43 4.56
N ARG A 553 -28.74 -9.19 4.09
CA ARG A 553 -29.79 -8.30 3.57
C ARG A 553 -29.93 -8.37 2.05
N GLY A 554 -29.16 -9.23 1.38
CA GLY A 554 -29.15 -9.37 -0.08
C GLY A 554 -28.62 -8.14 -0.84
N VAL A 555 -27.93 -7.22 -0.15
CA VAL A 555 -27.35 -6.01 -0.77
C VAL A 555 -26.06 -6.35 -1.51
N ILE A 556 -25.27 -7.30 -1.00
CA ILE A 556 -24.10 -7.86 -1.68
C ILE A 556 -24.21 -9.38 -1.81
N ASP A 557 -23.42 -9.95 -2.73
CA ASP A 557 -23.38 -11.40 -2.94
C ASP A 557 -22.70 -12.13 -1.76
N PRO A 558 -23.28 -13.24 -1.23
CA PRO A 558 -22.69 -13.97 -0.11
C PRO A 558 -21.37 -14.72 -0.39
N ALA A 559 -20.95 -14.94 -1.64
CA ALA A 559 -19.62 -15.46 -1.95
C ALA A 559 -18.58 -14.33 -1.96
N LEU A 560 -18.88 -13.21 -2.61
CA LEU A 560 -18.08 -11.97 -2.55
C LEU A 560 -17.86 -11.52 -1.10
N ALA A 561 -18.89 -11.58 -0.26
CA ALA A 561 -18.81 -11.24 1.15
C ALA A 561 -17.74 -12.07 1.89
N ARG A 562 -17.81 -13.41 1.81
CA ARG A 562 -16.85 -14.30 2.48
C ARG A 562 -15.42 -14.18 1.94
N MET A 563 -15.27 -13.85 0.66
CA MET A 563 -13.95 -13.53 0.08
C MET A 563 -13.39 -12.23 0.65
N ALA A 564 -14.22 -11.18 0.80
CA ALA A 564 -13.79 -9.91 1.38
C ALA A 564 -13.48 -10.04 2.88
N GLU A 565 -14.32 -10.71 3.67
CA GLU A 565 -14.03 -11.04 5.08
C GLU A 565 -12.69 -11.76 5.25
N THR A 566 -12.37 -12.71 4.34
CA THR A 566 -11.07 -13.39 4.28
C THR A 566 -9.93 -12.43 3.92
N ARG A 567 -10.16 -11.50 2.99
CA ARG A 567 -9.19 -10.47 2.57
C ARG A 567 -8.89 -9.47 3.69
N GLU A 568 -9.87 -9.08 4.52
CA GLU A 568 -9.65 -8.18 5.66
C GLU A 568 -8.76 -8.81 6.75
N VAL A 569 -8.84 -10.13 6.95
CA VAL A 569 -7.91 -10.85 7.83
C VAL A 569 -6.49 -10.88 7.23
N ILE A 570 -6.36 -11.07 5.91
CA ILE A 570 -5.07 -11.04 5.21
C ILE A 570 -4.45 -9.63 5.24
N TRP A 571 -5.26 -8.58 5.06
CA TRP A 571 -4.84 -7.19 5.23
C TRP A 571 -4.29 -6.96 6.64
N ALA A 572 -4.98 -7.44 7.67
CA ALA A 572 -4.52 -7.29 9.06
C ALA A 572 -3.22 -8.07 9.34
N LEU A 573 -3.05 -9.27 8.75
CA LEU A 573 -1.78 -10.00 8.81
C LEU A 573 -0.66 -9.20 8.13
N GLY A 574 -0.95 -8.55 6.99
CA GLY A 574 -0.02 -7.65 6.30
C GLY A 574 0.38 -6.44 7.14
N GLN A 575 -0.57 -5.77 7.79
CA GLN A 575 -0.31 -4.61 8.65
C GLN A 575 0.52 -4.97 9.90
N VAL A 576 0.20 -6.09 10.57
CA VAL A 576 1.05 -6.62 11.64
C VAL A 576 2.45 -6.94 11.12
N GLY A 577 2.54 -7.47 9.91
CA GLY A 577 3.81 -7.77 9.23
C GLY A 577 4.79 -6.61 9.15
N GLN A 578 4.32 -5.35 9.16
CA GLN A 578 5.17 -4.16 9.11
C GLN A 578 5.58 -3.59 10.49
N GLY A 579 5.13 -4.23 11.58
CA GLY A 579 5.47 -3.88 12.96
C GLY A 579 4.68 -2.70 13.56
N MET A 580 4.66 -2.63 14.88
CA MET A 580 3.75 -1.76 15.67
C MET A 580 4.19 -0.28 15.78
N TYR A 581 5.43 0.04 15.36
CA TYR A 581 6.12 1.31 15.63
C TYR A 581 6.94 1.79 14.43
N THR A 582 7.26 3.08 14.38
CA THR A 582 8.23 3.69 13.45
C THR A 582 9.67 3.56 14.00
N ALA A 583 10.68 3.92 13.21
CA ALA A 583 12.07 3.97 13.67
C ALA A 583 12.31 5.01 14.79
N GLY A 584 11.50 6.07 14.85
CA GLY A 584 11.52 7.04 15.95
C GLY A 584 10.92 6.51 17.26
N GLY A 585 10.25 5.36 17.24
CA GLY A 585 9.48 4.81 18.36
C GLY A 585 8.02 5.28 18.40
N GLU A 586 7.54 6.01 17.38
CA GLU A 586 6.16 6.49 17.34
C GLU A 586 5.17 5.39 16.96
N PRO A 587 3.95 5.36 17.54
CA PRO A 587 2.94 4.34 17.24
C PRO A 587 2.54 4.30 15.76
N ARG A 588 2.35 3.11 15.19
CA ARG A 588 1.72 2.93 13.88
C ARG A 588 0.25 2.53 14.04
N PRO A 589 -0.74 3.40 13.71
CA PRO A 589 -2.17 3.11 13.90
C PRO A 589 -2.60 1.78 13.27
N TYR A 590 -2.30 1.55 11.99
CA TYR A 590 -2.68 0.31 11.28
C TYR A 590 -2.02 -0.95 11.85
N GLY A 591 -0.75 -0.89 12.27
CA GLY A 591 -0.09 -2.01 12.92
C GLY A 591 -0.75 -2.37 14.26
N GLN A 592 -1.01 -1.36 15.09
CA GLN A 592 -1.62 -1.56 16.41
C GLN A 592 -3.09 -2.02 16.33
N LEU A 593 -3.90 -1.45 15.43
CA LEU A 593 -5.30 -1.89 15.28
C LEU A 593 -5.40 -3.29 14.67
N ALA A 594 -4.51 -3.64 13.73
CA ALA A 594 -4.48 -4.99 13.17
C ALA A 594 -4.03 -6.02 14.22
N ALA A 595 -3.13 -5.63 15.13
CA ALA A 595 -2.77 -6.47 16.28
C ALA A 595 -3.94 -6.69 17.25
N ILE A 596 -4.78 -5.67 17.48
CA ILE A 596 -6.02 -5.80 18.27
C ILE A 596 -7.06 -6.65 17.54
N GLN A 597 -7.26 -6.45 16.23
CA GLN A 597 -8.19 -7.22 15.41
C GLN A 597 -7.84 -8.72 15.41
N LEU A 598 -6.63 -9.08 15.00
CA LEU A 598 -6.20 -10.48 14.91
C LEU A 598 -6.17 -11.16 16.29
N GLY A 599 -5.72 -10.45 17.34
CA GLY A 599 -5.77 -10.93 18.71
C GLY A 599 -7.21 -11.22 19.18
N SER A 600 -8.15 -10.32 18.90
CA SER A 600 -9.56 -10.50 19.25
C SER A 600 -10.23 -11.62 18.43
N LEU A 601 -9.84 -11.82 17.17
CA LEU A 601 -10.32 -12.95 16.36
C LEU A 601 -9.75 -14.29 16.85
N LEU A 602 -8.53 -14.33 17.39
CA LEU A 602 -7.96 -15.51 18.06
C LEU A 602 -8.71 -15.84 19.36
N ASP A 603 -8.94 -14.85 20.22
CA ASP A 603 -9.67 -15.03 21.49
C ASP A 603 -11.15 -15.42 21.28
N ALA A 604 -11.78 -14.94 20.20
CA ALA A 604 -13.10 -15.40 19.75
C ALA A 604 -13.08 -16.77 19.03
N GLY A 605 -11.90 -17.34 18.75
CA GLY A 605 -11.75 -18.60 18.01
C GLY A 605 -12.21 -18.54 16.54
N ALA A 606 -12.36 -17.33 15.98
CA ALA A 606 -12.63 -17.06 14.57
C ALA A 606 -11.34 -17.09 13.72
N LEU A 607 -10.19 -16.91 14.37
CA LEU A 607 -8.87 -17.22 13.85
C LEU A 607 -8.24 -18.28 14.77
N GLY A 608 -7.39 -19.17 14.24
CA GLY A 608 -6.67 -20.15 15.05
C GLY A 608 -5.30 -20.47 14.47
N PHE A 609 -4.30 -20.76 15.31
CA PHE A 609 -2.92 -21.06 14.88
C PHE A 609 -2.50 -22.51 15.18
N TYR A 610 -2.28 -23.28 14.13
CA TYR A 610 -2.13 -24.74 14.13
C TYR A 610 -0.65 -25.12 14.09
N ARG A 611 0.03 -25.08 15.25
CA ARG A 611 1.49 -25.24 15.40
C ARG A 611 2.09 -26.50 14.78
N GLY A 612 1.32 -27.58 14.66
CA GLY A 612 1.76 -28.87 14.11
C GLY A 612 1.61 -29.00 12.58
N GLU A 613 0.82 -28.12 11.95
CA GLU A 613 0.55 -28.14 10.52
C GLU A 613 1.67 -27.45 9.73
N VAL A 614 1.67 -27.66 8.41
CA VAL A 614 2.49 -26.91 7.46
C VAL A 614 1.61 -25.88 6.75
N ALA A 615 2.13 -24.66 6.56
CA ALA A 615 1.45 -23.60 5.84
C ALA A 615 1.26 -23.95 4.35
N ALA A 616 0.38 -23.20 3.66
CA ALA A 616 0.05 -23.43 2.26
C ALA A 616 1.24 -23.36 1.28
N ASN A 617 2.36 -22.73 1.67
CA ASN A 617 3.61 -22.76 0.89
C ASN A 617 4.38 -24.09 0.97
N GLY A 618 3.96 -25.04 1.81
CA GLY A 618 4.58 -26.36 1.95
C GLY A 618 5.91 -26.40 2.72
N ALA A 619 6.39 -25.26 3.24
CA ALA A 619 7.69 -25.14 3.90
C ALA A 619 7.58 -24.71 5.38
N ASP A 620 6.71 -23.75 5.69
CA ASP A 620 6.64 -23.15 7.01
C ASP A 620 5.82 -23.98 8.01
N LYS A 621 6.38 -24.19 9.21
CA LYS A 621 5.68 -24.88 10.32
C LYS A 621 4.79 -23.93 11.10
N GLY A 622 3.57 -24.35 11.38
CA GLY A 622 2.54 -23.55 12.04
C GLY A 622 1.86 -22.58 11.07
N CYS A 623 0.53 -22.65 11.00
CA CYS A 623 -0.28 -21.84 10.09
C CYS A 623 -1.57 -21.33 10.74
N PHE A 624 -2.12 -20.24 10.21
CA PHE A 624 -3.39 -19.64 10.60
C PHE A 624 -4.55 -20.21 9.78
N SER A 625 -5.66 -20.55 10.43
CA SER A 625 -6.91 -20.94 9.77
C SER A 625 -8.06 -20.04 10.20
N ILE A 626 -8.81 -19.52 9.22
CA ILE A 626 -9.95 -18.61 9.43
C ILE A 626 -11.23 -19.46 9.50
N GLN A 627 -11.99 -19.29 10.59
CA GLN A 627 -13.24 -19.99 10.85
C GLN A 627 -14.40 -19.10 10.40
N ALA A 628 -14.76 -19.20 9.12
CA ALA A 628 -15.74 -18.32 8.47
C ALA A 628 -17.15 -18.38 9.09
N ASP A 629 -17.49 -19.46 9.79
CA ASP A 629 -18.73 -19.63 10.56
C ASP A 629 -18.80 -18.74 11.82
N LYS A 630 -17.65 -18.37 12.39
CA LYS A 630 -17.55 -17.56 13.62
C LYS A 630 -17.19 -16.11 13.34
N LEU A 631 -16.62 -15.81 12.18
CA LEU A 631 -16.09 -14.50 11.83
C LEU A 631 -17.14 -13.37 11.94
N PRO A 632 -18.42 -13.53 11.53
CA PRO A 632 -19.43 -12.49 11.72
C PRO A 632 -19.74 -12.17 13.19
N ALA A 633 -19.81 -13.19 14.05
CA ALA A 633 -20.07 -13.00 15.49
C ALA A 633 -18.86 -12.35 16.20
N ALA A 634 -17.65 -12.71 15.81
CA ALA A 634 -16.43 -12.08 16.29
C ALA A 634 -16.33 -10.61 15.82
N ALA A 635 -16.71 -10.31 14.58
CA ALA A 635 -16.77 -8.95 14.06
C ALA A 635 -17.82 -8.08 14.78
N GLU A 636 -19.00 -8.62 15.12
CA GLU A 636 -19.99 -7.89 15.92
C GLU A 636 -19.45 -7.58 17.34
N ALA A 637 -18.82 -8.56 18.00
CA ALA A 637 -18.21 -8.36 19.31
C ALA A 637 -17.08 -7.31 19.30
N LEU A 638 -16.29 -7.29 18.23
CA LEU A 638 -15.24 -6.30 18.01
C LEU A 638 -15.84 -4.90 17.78
N ALA A 639 -16.86 -4.80 16.92
CA ALA A 639 -17.55 -3.55 16.63
C ALA A 639 -18.17 -2.95 17.90
N ARG A 640 -18.89 -3.76 18.68
CA ARG A 640 -19.46 -3.41 19.99
C ARG A 640 -18.40 -2.89 20.97
N THR A 641 -17.17 -3.41 20.89
CA THR A 641 -16.05 -2.99 21.73
C THR A 641 -15.53 -1.61 21.32
N VAL A 642 -15.10 -1.42 20.07
CA VAL A 642 -14.52 -0.15 19.60
C VAL A 642 -15.54 0.99 19.56
N LEU A 643 -16.76 0.73 19.06
CA LEU A 643 -17.84 1.72 19.04
C LEU A 643 -18.23 2.14 20.46
N GLY A 644 -18.31 1.19 21.39
CA GLY A 644 -18.60 1.47 22.79
C GLY A 644 -17.52 2.31 23.49
N ILE A 645 -16.24 2.06 23.18
CA ILE A 645 -15.11 2.86 23.70
C ILE A 645 -15.21 4.32 23.25
N LYS A 646 -15.40 4.56 21.95
CA LYS A 646 -15.54 5.93 21.39
C LYS A 646 -16.81 6.61 21.90
N ALA A 647 -17.95 5.90 21.90
CA ALA A 647 -19.24 6.42 22.41
C ALA A 647 -19.16 6.92 23.87
N ARG A 648 -18.40 6.23 24.73
CA ARG A 648 -18.24 6.60 26.15
C ARG A 648 -17.04 7.52 26.43
N GLY A 649 -16.17 7.75 25.46
CA GLY A 649 -14.89 8.44 25.66
C GLY A 649 -13.97 7.68 26.63
N ASP A 650 -14.05 6.35 26.64
CA ASP A 650 -13.39 5.51 27.65
C ASP A 650 -11.91 5.28 27.31
N LYS A 651 -11.10 6.30 27.59
CA LYS A 651 -9.64 6.26 27.40
C LYS A 651 -8.98 5.08 28.13
N ALA A 652 -9.49 4.71 29.31
CA ALA A 652 -8.91 3.64 30.10
C ALA A 652 -9.18 2.26 29.47
N ALA A 653 -10.36 2.05 28.87
CA ALA A 653 -10.63 0.86 28.07
C ALA A 653 -9.84 0.85 26.76
N ALA A 654 -9.69 1.99 26.08
CA ALA A 654 -8.86 2.11 24.88
C ALA A 654 -7.39 1.75 25.15
N GLN A 655 -6.82 2.25 26.25
CA GLN A 655 -5.46 1.94 26.68
C GLN A 655 -5.31 0.45 27.01
N ARG A 656 -6.18 -0.12 27.85
CA ARG A 656 -6.15 -1.57 28.15
C ARG A 656 -6.24 -2.43 26.87
N LEU A 657 -7.17 -2.11 25.96
CA LEU A 657 -7.36 -2.86 24.72
C LEU A 657 -6.11 -2.85 23.83
N ARG A 658 -5.42 -1.70 23.72
CA ARG A 658 -4.12 -1.62 23.06
C ARG A 658 -3.08 -2.43 23.82
N ASP A 659 -2.94 -2.21 25.12
CA ASP A 659 -1.86 -2.79 25.93
C ASP A 659 -1.95 -4.32 25.98
N ASP A 660 -3.16 -4.90 26.04
CA ASP A 660 -3.42 -6.34 26.04
C ASP A 660 -3.01 -7.05 24.73
N TYR A 661 -3.01 -6.37 23.58
CA TYR A 661 -2.69 -6.98 22.28
C TYR A 661 -1.37 -6.48 21.65
N VAL A 662 -0.92 -5.26 21.96
CA VAL A 662 0.29 -4.62 21.39
C VAL A 662 1.49 -4.76 22.33
N GLU A 663 1.32 -4.48 23.62
CA GLU A 663 2.45 -4.45 24.58
C GLU A 663 2.69 -5.80 25.26
N LYS A 664 1.61 -6.43 25.73
CA LYS A 664 1.61 -7.60 26.62
C LYS A 664 2.44 -8.77 26.10
N GLU A 665 3.36 -9.24 26.94
CA GLU A 665 4.14 -10.45 26.68
C GLU A 665 3.27 -11.71 26.68
N GLY A 666 3.61 -12.67 25.83
CA GLY A 666 2.95 -13.98 25.79
C GLY A 666 2.72 -14.51 24.38
N ALA A 667 1.80 -15.48 24.28
CA ALA A 667 1.56 -16.25 23.06
C ALA A 667 1.21 -15.38 21.84
N TRP A 668 0.39 -14.32 22.01
CA TRP A 668 0.02 -13.45 20.90
C TRP A 668 1.20 -12.63 20.36
N LYS A 669 1.98 -11.99 21.23
CA LYS A 669 3.19 -11.24 20.83
C LYS A 669 4.22 -12.14 20.13
N ALA A 670 4.37 -13.38 20.58
CA ALA A 670 5.19 -14.39 19.89
C ALA A 670 4.63 -14.78 18.50
N LEU A 671 3.30 -14.85 18.32
CA LEU A 671 2.69 -15.08 17.01
C LEU A 671 2.81 -13.87 16.08
N ARG A 672 2.76 -12.63 16.60
CA ARG A 672 3.08 -11.43 15.82
C ARG A 672 4.51 -11.45 15.31
N GLY A 673 5.46 -11.93 16.10
CA GLY A 673 6.83 -12.19 15.64
C GLY A 673 6.91 -13.15 14.43
N VAL A 674 6.04 -14.17 14.35
CA VAL A 674 5.96 -15.07 13.18
C VAL A 674 5.32 -14.36 11.97
N ILE A 675 4.31 -13.51 12.19
CA ILE A 675 3.69 -12.72 11.13
C ILE A 675 4.69 -11.71 10.54
N GLU A 676 5.43 -10.99 11.41
CA GLU A 676 6.50 -10.06 11.04
C GLU A 676 7.64 -10.76 10.29
N GLU A 677 8.14 -11.89 10.81
CA GLU A 677 9.20 -12.69 10.17
C GLU A 677 8.83 -13.09 8.74
N ARG A 678 7.62 -13.63 8.54
CA ARG A 678 7.18 -14.17 7.25
C ARG A 678 6.73 -13.12 6.25
N MET A 679 5.92 -12.14 6.66
CA MET A 679 5.48 -11.07 5.76
C MET A 679 6.68 -10.31 5.19
N GLN A 680 7.70 -10.03 6.02
CA GLN A 680 8.90 -9.31 5.59
C GLN A 680 9.87 -10.17 4.75
N ARG A 681 9.56 -11.44 4.43
CA ARG A 681 10.31 -12.18 3.40
C ARG A 681 9.97 -11.67 2.00
N MET A 682 8.72 -11.26 1.78
CA MET A 682 8.29 -10.66 0.53
C MET A 682 8.56 -9.15 0.54
N PRO A 683 9.06 -8.57 -0.57
CA PRO A 683 9.21 -7.14 -0.66
C PRO A 683 7.84 -6.45 -0.69
N LEU A 684 7.72 -5.35 0.03
CA LEU A 684 6.53 -4.51 -0.01
C LEU A 684 6.48 -3.74 -1.34
N GLY A 685 5.28 -3.38 -1.80
CA GLY A 685 5.12 -2.61 -3.04
C GLY A 685 5.62 -1.16 -2.89
N SER A 686 6.50 -0.72 -3.79
CA SER A 686 6.89 0.68 -3.98
C SER A 686 6.27 1.17 -5.29
N ALA A 687 5.40 2.17 -5.24
CA ALA A 687 4.77 2.71 -6.45
C ALA A 687 5.81 3.38 -7.36
N VAL A 688 5.79 3.03 -8.66
CA VAL A 688 6.54 3.74 -9.71
C VAL A 688 5.58 4.08 -10.85
N TYR A 689 5.76 5.23 -11.48
CA TYR A 689 4.78 5.78 -12.43
C TYR A 689 5.36 5.83 -13.84
N ALA A 690 4.57 5.44 -14.84
CA ALA A 690 4.85 5.69 -16.25
C ALA A 690 3.68 6.43 -16.88
N ILE A 691 3.95 7.62 -17.42
CA ILE A 691 2.95 8.48 -18.07
C ILE A 691 3.40 8.69 -19.52
N GLU A 692 2.66 8.10 -20.46
CA GLU A 692 2.94 8.21 -21.89
C GLU A 692 2.07 9.32 -22.51
N LEU A 693 2.70 10.31 -23.16
CA LEU A 693 2.07 11.49 -23.78
C LEU A 693 2.22 11.46 -25.31
#